data_AF-A0A9D5NRM6-F1
#
_entry.id   AF-A0A9D5NRM6-F1
#
_cell.length_a   1.000
_cell.length_b   1.000
_cell.length_c   1.000
_cell.angle_alpha   90.00
_cell.angle_beta   90.00
_cell.angle_gamma   90.00
#
_symmetry.space_group_name_H-M   'P 1'
#
loop_
_entity.id
_entity.type
_entity.pdbx_description
1 polymer ?
#
loop_
_entity_poly.entity_id
_entity_poly.type
_entity_poly.pdbx_seq_one_letter_code
_entity_poly.pdbx_strand_id
1 'polypeptide(L)'
;MPEIVYALLLALVLDWMLGDPVWLPHPIVWFGRVIAFCEHRLNKGHHCMLKGAFVAVMLIVAVYLLVWLLPRWLDFIWIFFCLAGTTLIREVKAVFLAVDRSLDEGRAQVARIVGRDTSELSAQEVRTAALETLAENLSDGVIAPLFWLALLGVPGMMAYKMVNTLDSMIGYRTERYRDFGCWAAHIDDVANYIPARLTALLMVLVSGRWSLLGFVWRYGRQHASPNSGYPEAALAGILDCRFGGPHYYFGELFDKPYIGNNERKLTTADMKKSIQVNRMTEILMVGLVVLMSLVMGGCTSKKSQPTADDDSSLSPLTSHLSVKYATGFTVRDSADVRLVDIGEKDHFALVRSDEATVPEGYTKVRVPIQRTICMTALQLSNFTILDAHDVVKGLTGTKNLFNKDIQERVKDGRIVKIGMEGNFDTEMVLAANPDVIFVSPFKRGGYDAIKETGITLVPHLGYKELDPLGQAEWIKFVGMFIGKEKEACEVFDGIEKRYNDLKQKVHSTLHTPHSTLKIPTVFSGEMHGGTWHAVGGKNYLAQIFRDAGAYYVIQDEETAGENLEFEKMYELAANADFWRILNSHPGEFSYDALKASEPRNELFKSFKERKVIYCNMKQTPYYEISPVEPDLLLKDFVAIFHPELVEKNYHPTFYHLLK
;
A
#
# COMPACT_ATOMS: atom_id res chain seq x y z
N MET A 1 19.75 -38.71 0.93
CA MET A 1 18.73 -38.68 -0.14
C MET A 1 17.35 -39.18 0.26
N PRO A 2 17.17 -40.23 1.10
CA PRO A 2 15.85 -40.54 1.67
C PRO A 2 15.28 -39.35 2.46
N GLU A 3 16.13 -38.65 3.21
CA GLU A 3 15.76 -37.46 3.99
C GLU A 3 15.19 -36.33 3.11
N ILE A 4 15.72 -36.10 1.90
CA ILE A 4 15.20 -35.09 0.96
C ILE A 4 13.85 -35.52 0.38
N VAL A 5 13.66 -36.82 0.12
CA VAL A 5 12.37 -37.36 -0.33
C VAL A 5 11.31 -37.18 0.75
N TYR A 6 11.61 -37.52 2.00
CA TYR A 6 10.69 -37.30 3.13
C TYR A 6 10.41 -35.82 3.35
N ALA A 7 11.44 -34.97 3.27
CA ALA A 7 11.31 -33.52 3.39
C ALA A 7 10.44 -32.94 2.26
N LEU A 8 10.62 -33.40 1.01
CA LEU A 8 9.83 -32.99 -0.14
C LEU A 8 8.36 -33.44 -0.03
N LEU A 9 8.12 -34.69 0.36
CA LEU A 9 6.76 -35.20 0.54
C LEU A 9 6.05 -34.49 1.70
N LEU A 10 6.76 -34.24 2.80
CA LEU A 10 6.22 -33.47 3.93
C LEU A 10 5.93 -32.02 3.52
N ALA A 11 6.87 -31.35 2.84
CA ALA A 11 6.69 -30.01 2.32
C ALA A 11 5.51 -29.91 1.34
N LEU A 12 5.32 -30.90 0.47
CA LEU A 12 4.19 -30.95 -0.46
C LEU A 12 2.86 -31.12 0.28
N VAL A 13 2.80 -32.00 1.27
CA VAL A 13 1.59 -32.16 2.12
C VAL A 13 1.30 -30.86 2.88
N LEU A 14 2.34 -30.20 3.40
CA LEU A 14 2.21 -28.91 4.06
C LEU A 14 1.72 -27.83 3.10
N ASP A 15 2.23 -27.75 1.86
CA ASP A 15 1.71 -26.82 0.84
C ASP A 15 0.24 -27.14 0.52
N TRP A 16 -0.15 -28.41 0.40
CA TRP A 16 -1.56 -28.76 0.13
C TRP A 16 -2.50 -28.37 1.26
N MET A 17 -2.03 -28.47 2.51
CA MET A 17 -2.81 -28.12 3.69
C MET A 17 -2.84 -26.61 3.93
N LEU A 18 -1.66 -26.00 4.00
CA LEU A 18 -1.47 -24.63 4.45
C LEU A 18 -1.43 -23.65 3.27
N GLY A 19 -0.94 -24.10 2.11
CA GLY A 19 -0.43 -23.20 1.07
C GLY A 19 0.82 -22.49 1.57
N ASP A 20 0.94 -21.22 1.21
CA ASP A 20 1.87 -20.28 1.82
C ASP A 20 1.15 -19.51 2.94
N PRO A 21 1.27 -19.94 4.21
CA PRO A 21 0.60 -19.31 5.33
C PRO A 21 1.19 -17.93 5.59
N VAL A 22 0.36 -16.91 5.40
CA VAL A 22 0.67 -15.48 5.59
C VAL A 22 1.31 -15.14 6.95
N TRP A 23 1.08 -15.98 7.98
CA TRP A 23 1.60 -15.79 9.34
C TRP A 23 3.03 -16.32 9.57
N LEU A 24 3.63 -17.02 8.61
CA LEU A 24 4.94 -17.66 8.77
C LEU A 24 6.05 -16.81 8.11
N PRO A 25 7.12 -16.41 8.83
CA PRO A 25 8.21 -15.62 8.25
C PRO A 25 8.86 -16.32 7.04
N HIS A 26 8.74 -15.72 5.86
CA HIS A 26 9.14 -16.36 4.61
C HIS A 26 10.59 -16.00 4.20
N PRO A 27 11.50 -16.96 4.01
CA PRO A 27 12.90 -16.67 3.72
C PRO A 27 13.18 -15.90 2.43
N ILE A 28 12.31 -16.03 1.42
CA ILE A 28 12.43 -15.34 0.14
C ILE A 28 12.27 -13.82 0.33
N VAL A 29 11.55 -13.37 1.35
CA VAL A 29 11.45 -11.94 1.70
C VAL A 29 12.82 -11.34 2.00
N TRP A 30 13.72 -12.12 2.64
CA TRP A 30 15.09 -11.68 2.88
C TRP A 30 15.89 -11.55 1.58
N PHE A 31 15.62 -12.38 0.57
CA PHE A 31 16.26 -12.24 -0.73
C PHE A 31 15.95 -10.87 -1.32
N GLY A 32 14.66 -10.50 -1.32
CA GLY A 32 14.24 -9.21 -1.83
C GLY A 32 14.87 -8.02 -1.09
N ARG A 33 14.99 -8.11 0.25
CA ARG A 33 15.66 -7.08 1.07
C ARG A 33 17.12 -6.90 0.68
N VAL A 34 17.87 -7.99 0.48
CA VAL A 34 19.29 -7.92 0.14
C VAL A 34 19.48 -7.43 -1.30
N ILE A 35 18.66 -7.89 -2.25
CA ILE A 35 18.66 -7.41 -3.64
C ILE A 35 18.42 -5.90 -3.67
N ALA A 36 17.38 -5.41 -2.98
CA ALA A 36 17.05 -3.99 -2.93
C ALA A 36 18.16 -3.15 -2.29
N PHE A 37 18.80 -3.66 -1.24
CA PHE A 37 19.97 -3.00 -0.62
C PHE A 37 21.14 -2.86 -1.62
N CYS A 38 21.47 -3.95 -2.32
CA CYS A 38 22.54 -3.95 -3.32
C CYS A 38 22.21 -3.05 -4.52
N GLU A 39 20.97 -3.09 -5.03
CA GLU A 39 20.49 -2.22 -6.10
C GLU A 39 20.62 -0.75 -5.70
N HIS A 40 20.11 -0.36 -4.54
CA HIS A 40 20.12 1.05 -4.13
C HIS A 40 21.54 1.62 -3.95
N ARG A 41 22.49 0.77 -3.52
CA ARG A 41 23.90 1.12 -3.33
C ARG A 41 24.68 1.15 -4.64
N LEU A 42 24.42 0.20 -5.55
CA LEU A 42 25.29 -0.08 -6.69
C LEU A 42 24.71 0.32 -8.04
N ASN A 43 23.39 0.52 -8.17
CA ASN A 43 22.72 1.00 -9.38
C ASN A 43 22.88 2.52 -9.56
N LYS A 44 24.12 3.03 -9.46
CA LYS A 44 24.47 4.45 -9.58
C LYS A 44 25.85 4.61 -10.22
N GLY A 45 26.02 5.71 -10.97
CA GLY A 45 27.29 6.09 -11.57
C GLY A 45 27.71 5.24 -12.79
N HIS A 46 29.01 5.14 -13.06
CA HIS A 46 29.53 4.37 -14.19
C HIS A 46 29.51 2.86 -13.91
N HIS A 47 29.46 2.06 -14.98
CA HIS A 47 29.51 0.59 -14.97
C HIS A 47 28.34 -0.14 -14.26
N CYS A 48 27.13 0.43 -14.28
CA CYS A 48 25.94 -0.19 -13.66
C CYS A 48 25.71 -1.64 -14.10
N MET A 49 25.93 -1.97 -15.38
CA MET A 49 25.78 -3.34 -15.87
C MET A 49 26.73 -4.34 -15.20
N LEU A 50 28.00 -3.97 -15.01
CA LEU A 50 28.99 -4.85 -14.37
C LEU A 50 28.69 -5.02 -12.88
N LYS A 51 28.25 -3.95 -12.22
CA LYS A 51 27.83 -4.00 -10.81
C LYS A 51 26.60 -4.87 -10.62
N GLY A 52 25.62 -4.76 -11.51
CA GLY A 52 24.43 -5.61 -11.53
C GLY A 52 24.77 -7.08 -11.74
N ALA A 53 25.66 -7.38 -12.70
CA ALA A 53 26.18 -8.74 -12.92
C ALA A 53 26.86 -9.30 -11.66
N PHE A 54 27.72 -8.50 -11.02
CA PHE A 54 28.40 -8.88 -9.78
C PHE A 54 27.40 -9.17 -8.67
N VAL A 55 26.40 -8.30 -8.46
CA VAL A 55 25.36 -8.50 -7.43
C VAL A 55 24.58 -9.77 -7.69
N ALA A 56 24.09 -9.98 -8.91
CA ALA A 56 23.31 -11.17 -9.26
C ALA A 56 24.10 -12.45 -8.96
N VAL A 57 25.32 -12.57 -9.50
CA VAL A 57 26.17 -13.75 -9.30
C VAL A 57 26.55 -13.93 -7.83
N MET A 58 26.95 -12.85 -7.15
CA MET A 58 27.35 -12.91 -5.74
C MET A 58 26.22 -13.39 -4.85
N LEU A 59 24.99 -12.87 -5.02
CA LEU A 59 23.85 -13.27 -4.20
C LEU A 59 23.41 -14.71 -4.47
N ILE A 60 23.38 -15.15 -5.72
CA ILE A 60 23.07 -16.53 -6.08
C ILE A 60 24.07 -17.50 -5.44
N VAL A 61 25.37 -17.20 -5.56
CA VAL A 61 26.44 -18.02 -4.96
C VAL A 61 26.39 -17.97 -3.44
N ALA A 62 26.15 -16.80 -2.84
CA ALA A 62 26.05 -16.64 -1.40
C ALA A 62 24.90 -17.45 -0.80
N VAL A 63 23.71 -17.40 -1.43
CA VAL A 63 22.55 -18.22 -1.01
C VAL A 63 22.85 -19.70 -1.14
N TYR A 64 23.41 -20.13 -2.27
CA TYR A 64 23.78 -21.52 -2.47
C TYR A 64 24.72 -22.01 -1.36
N LEU A 65 25.80 -21.27 -1.10
CA LEU A 65 26.79 -21.63 -0.07
C LEU A 65 26.21 -21.58 1.34
N LEU A 66 25.42 -20.56 1.65
CA LEU A 66 24.76 -20.43 2.96
C LEU A 66 23.88 -21.65 3.24
N VAL A 67 22.99 -22.00 2.31
CA VAL A 67 22.07 -23.14 2.45
C VAL A 67 22.84 -24.46 2.45
N TRP A 68 23.92 -24.56 1.68
CA TRP A 68 24.80 -25.75 1.68
C TRP A 68 25.48 -25.99 3.04
N LEU A 69 25.79 -24.92 3.79
CA LEU A 69 26.38 -24.99 5.13
C LEU A 69 25.34 -25.24 6.24
N LEU A 70 24.04 -25.05 5.97
CA LEU A 70 23.00 -25.20 6.97
C LEU A 70 22.69 -26.69 7.30
N PRO A 71 22.18 -26.96 8.52
CA PRO A 71 21.79 -28.31 8.90
C PRO A 71 20.63 -28.87 8.06
N ARG A 72 20.82 -30.07 7.50
CA ARG A 72 19.85 -30.71 6.57
C ARG A 72 18.49 -31.06 7.17
N TRP A 73 18.34 -31.06 8.49
CA TRP A 73 17.04 -31.30 9.12
C TRP A 73 16.06 -30.14 8.92
N LEU A 74 16.55 -28.98 8.48
CA LEU A 74 15.74 -27.83 8.05
C LEU A 74 15.32 -27.92 6.56
N ASP A 75 15.78 -28.92 5.81
CA ASP A 75 15.53 -29.05 4.36
C ASP A 75 14.03 -28.98 4.02
N PHE A 76 13.16 -29.56 4.85
CA PHE A 76 11.71 -29.51 4.63
C PHE A 76 11.13 -28.09 4.72
N ILE A 77 11.71 -27.22 5.56
CA ILE A 77 11.28 -25.82 5.71
C ILE A 77 11.63 -25.05 4.44
N TRP A 78 12.87 -25.21 3.95
CA TRP A 78 13.33 -24.56 2.73
C TRP A 78 12.55 -25.01 1.50
N ILE A 79 12.28 -26.32 1.39
CA ILE A 79 11.48 -26.87 0.29
C ILE A 79 10.04 -26.36 0.36
N PHE A 80 9.43 -26.35 1.55
CA PHE A 80 8.06 -25.84 1.75
C PHE A 80 7.93 -24.40 1.26
N PHE A 81 8.82 -23.51 1.69
CA PHE A 81 8.82 -22.11 1.26
C PHE A 81 9.12 -21.91 -0.24
N CYS A 82 9.73 -22.88 -0.91
CA CYS A 82 9.97 -22.78 -2.34
C CYS A 82 8.83 -23.37 -3.19
N LEU A 83 7.86 -24.06 -2.59
CA LEU A 83 6.68 -24.60 -3.27
C LEU A 83 5.50 -23.66 -3.05
N ALA A 84 4.99 -23.06 -4.13
CA ALA A 84 3.86 -22.12 -4.09
C ALA A 84 2.62 -22.60 -4.86
N GLY A 85 2.53 -23.90 -5.16
CA GLY A 85 1.51 -24.48 -6.04
C GLY A 85 0.09 -24.31 -5.53
N THR A 86 -0.14 -24.49 -4.22
CA THR A 86 -1.48 -24.39 -3.64
C THR A 86 -1.96 -22.94 -3.55
N THR A 87 -1.08 -22.00 -3.19
CA THR A 87 -1.39 -20.56 -3.16
C THR A 87 -1.76 -20.06 -4.54
N LEU A 88 -0.97 -20.39 -5.57
CA LEU A 88 -1.24 -20.04 -6.96
C LEU A 88 -2.63 -20.51 -7.42
N ILE A 89 -2.99 -21.77 -7.12
CA ILE A 89 -4.31 -22.33 -7.45
C ILE A 89 -5.44 -21.60 -6.72
N ARG A 90 -5.24 -21.22 -5.44
CA ARG A 90 -6.26 -20.49 -4.66
C ARG A 90 -6.52 -19.11 -5.25
N GLU A 91 -5.48 -18.38 -5.61
CA GLU A 91 -5.61 -17.04 -6.19
C GLU A 91 -6.35 -17.06 -7.53
N VAL A 92 -6.01 -18.00 -8.42
CA VAL A 92 -6.68 -18.12 -9.73
C VAL A 92 -8.15 -18.54 -9.58
N LYS A 93 -8.48 -19.41 -8.61
CA LYS A 93 -9.88 -19.71 -8.28
C LYS A 93 -10.62 -18.46 -7.80
N ALA A 94 -10.00 -17.68 -6.93
CA ALA A 94 -10.57 -16.46 -6.41
C ALA A 94 -10.87 -15.45 -7.53
N VAL A 95 -9.96 -15.29 -8.51
CA VAL A 95 -10.22 -14.42 -9.69
C VAL A 95 -11.48 -14.85 -10.44
N PHE A 96 -11.61 -16.14 -10.75
CA PHE A 96 -12.77 -16.65 -11.48
C PHE A 96 -14.08 -16.50 -10.69
N LEU A 97 -14.04 -16.73 -9.37
CA LEU A 97 -15.21 -16.52 -8.50
C LEU A 97 -15.59 -15.04 -8.41
N ALA A 98 -14.61 -14.15 -8.33
CA ALA A 98 -14.81 -12.70 -8.25
C ALA A 98 -15.40 -12.16 -9.57
N VAL A 99 -14.82 -12.51 -10.72
CA VAL A 99 -15.31 -12.05 -12.04
C VAL A 99 -16.67 -12.63 -12.41
N ASP A 100 -17.04 -13.79 -11.87
CA ASP A 100 -18.37 -14.38 -12.01
C ASP A 100 -19.43 -13.63 -11.17
N ARG A 101 -19.02 -12.90 -10.11
CA ARG A 101 -19.90 -12.03 -9.30
C ARG A 101 -20.01 -10.62 -9.87
N SER A 102 -18.88 -10.00 -10.18
CA SER A 102 -18.80 -8.65 -10.74
C SER A 102 -17.50 -8.48 -11.51
N LEU A 103 -17.54 -7.74 -12.62
CA LEU A 103 -16.35 -7.42 -13.39
C LEU A 103 -15.32 -6.67 -12.53
N ASP A 104 -15.77 -5.71 -11.70
CA ASP A 104 -14.87 -4.91 -10.88
C ASP A 104 -14.22 -5.73 -9.76
N GLU A 105 -14.96 -6.67 -9.15
CA GLU A 105 -14.36 -7.64 -8.22
C GLU A 105 -13.32 -8.51 -8.93
N GLY A 106 -13.62 -8.96 -10.15
CA GLY A 106 -12.69 -9.70 -10.99
C GLY A 106 -11.40 -8.93 -11.30
N ARG A 107 -11.52 -7.66 -11.68
CA ARG A 107 -10.41 -6.74 -11.97
C ARG A 107 -9.52 -6.51 -10.75
N ALA A 108 -10.14 -6.28 -9.60
CA ALA A 108 -9.43 -6.11 -8.33
C ALA A 108 -8.69 -7.40 -7.92
N GLN A 109 -9.34 -8.55 -8.05
CA GLN A 109 -8.74 -9.84 -7.68
C GLN A 109 -7.60 -10.24 -8.62
N VAL A 110 -7.72 -10.01 -9.93
CA VAL A 110 -6.64 -10.33 -10.87
C VAL A 110 -5.45 -9.38 -10.76
N ALA A 111 -5.67 -8.12 -10.35
CA ALA A 111 -4.59 -7.16 -10.09
C ALA A 111 -3.59 -7.65 -9.05
N ARG A 112 -4.01 -8.52 -8.11
CA ARG A 112 -3.12 -9.10 -7.10
C ARG A 112 -2.08 -10.08 -7.67
N ILE A 113 -2.31 -10.61 -8.87
CA ILE A 113 -1.47 -11.66 -9.46
C ILE A 113 -0.86 -11.28 -10.81
N VAL A 114 -1.12 -10.06 -11.32
CA VAL A 114 -0.56 -9.58 -12.59
C VAL A 114 0.09 -8.21 -12.42
N GLY A 115 1.27 -8.01 -13.01
CA GLY A 115 1.99 -6.73 -13.00
C GLY A 115 1.50 -5.70 -14.02
N ARG A 116 0.22 -5.74 -14.44
CA ARG A 116 -0.36 -4.83 -15.46
C ARG A 116 -1.61 -4.11 -14.95
N ASP A 117 -1.93 -2.96 -15.53
CA ASP A 117 -3.18 -2.26 -15.26
C ASP A 117 -4.39 -3.14 -15.63
N THR A 118 -5.29 -3.33 -14.67
CA THR A 118 -6.47 -4.19 -14.81
C THR A 118 -7.79 -3.41 -14.93
N SER A 119 -7.73 -2.08 -14.77
CA SER A 119 -8.92 -1.22 -14.67
C SER A 119 -9.82 -1.28 -15.91
N GLU A 120 -9.22 -1.41 -17.09
CA GLU A 120 -9.93 -1.47 -18.38
C GLU A 120 -10.17 -2.90 -18.87
N LEU A 121 -9.68 -3.94 -18.18
CA LEU A 121 -9.80 -5.31 -18.67
C LEU A 121 -11.25 -5.78 -18.72
N SER A 122 -11.66 -6.39 -19.81
CA SER A 122 -12.94 -7.09 -19.90
C SER A 122 -12.94 -8.36 -19.03
N ALA A 123 -14.13 -8.90 -18.77
CA ALA A 123 -14.28 -10.14 -17.99
C ALA A 123 -13.52 -11.34 -18.62
N GLN A 124 -13.30 -11.31 -19.93
CA GLN A 124 -12.55 -12.35 -20.63
C GLN A 124 -11.04 -12.13 -20.53
N GLU A 125 -10.59 -10.87 -20.59
CA GLU A 125 -9.18 -10.54 -20.37
C GLU A 125 -8.75 -10.81 -18.92
N VAL A 126 -9.62 -10.56 -17.94
CA VAL A 126 -9.40 -10.95 -16.53
C VAL A 126 -9.20 -12.46 -16.39
N ARG A 127 -10.06 -13.27 -17.02
CA ARG A 127 -9.94 -14.74 -16.99
C ARG A 127 -8.69 -15.22 -17.71
N THR A 128 -8.38 -14.60 -18.85
CA THR A 128 -7.17 -14.89 -19.64
C THR A 128 -5.92 -14.62 -18.83
N ALA A 129 -5.82 -13.43 -18.24
CA ALA A 129 -4.73 -13.01 -17.37
C ALA A 129 -4.48 -13.99 -16.22
N ALA A 130 -5.54 -14.48 -15.57
CA ALA A 130 -5.42 -15.45 -14.49
C ALA A 130 -4.89 -16.81 -14.96
N LEU A 131 -5.26 -17.27 -16.16
CA LEU A 131 -4.78 -18.53 -16.72
C LEU A 131 -3.36 -18.42 -17.30
N GLU A 132 -3.00 -17.28 -17.89
CA GLU A 132 -1.61 -16.94 -18.28
C GLU A 132 -0.70 -17.04 -17.05
N THR A 133 -1.07 -16.33 -15.98
CA THR A 133 -0.35 -16.31 -14.70
C THR A 133 -0.24 -17.71 -14.08
N LEU A 134 -1.31 -18.52 -14.17
CA LEU A 134 -1.30 -19.91 -13.68
C LEU A 134 -0.28 -20.77 -14.42
N ALA A 135 -0.15 -20.59 -15.74
CA ALA A 135 0.75 -21.38 -16.58
C ALA A 135 2.21 -20.94 -16.38
N GLU A 136 2.47 -19.64 -16.41
CA GLU A 136 3.80 -19.06 -16.19
C GLU A 136 4.34 -19.45 -14.80
N ASN A 137 3.59 -19.18 -13.73
CA ASN A 137 4.05 -19.46 -12.36
C ASN A 137 4.12 -20.95 -12.02
N LEU A 138 3.47 -21.84 -12.77
CA LEU A 138 3.72 -23.28 -12.66
C LEU A 138 5.17 -23.60 -13.02
N SER A 139 5.69 -22.97 -14.06
CA SER A 139 7.08 -23.14 -14.45
C SER A 139 8.00 -22.55 -13.38
N ASP A 140 7.81 -21.28 -13.08
CA ASP A 140 8.80 -20.49 -12.33
C ASP A 140 8.74 -20.77 -10.83
N GLY A 141 7.55 -20.99 -10.30
CA GLY A 141 7.28 -21.19 -8.88
C GLY A 141 7.23 -22.64 -8.42
N VAL A 142 7.19 -23.62 -9.33
CA VAL A 142 7.01 -25.05 -8.96
C VAL A 142 7.98 -25.96 -9.71
N ILE A 143 7.91 -26.02 -11.04
CA ILE A 143 8.69 -27.00 -11.82
C ILE A 143 10.17 -26.66 -11.81
N ALA A 144 10.55 -25.39 -11.98
CA ALA A 144 11.94 -24.98 -11.96
C ALA A 144 12.60 -25.15 -10.58
N PRO A 145 11.97 -24.76 -9.45
CA PRO A 145 12.49 -25.11 -8.12
C PRO A 145 12.67 -26.62 -7.92
N LEU A 146 11.70 -27.45 -8.32
CA LEU A 146 11.80 -28.91 -8.23
C LEU A 146 12.91 -29.49 -9.13
N PHE A 147 13.12 -28.91 -10.31
CA PHE A 147 14.20 -29.29 -11.22
C PHE A 147 15.58 -29.02 -10.59
N TRP A 148 15.78 -27.83 -10.02
CA TRP A 148 17.03 -27.48 -9.37
C TRP A 148 17.23 -28.21 -8.04
N LEU A 149 16.15 -28.56 -7.33
CA LEU A 149 16.17 -29.49 -6.19
C LEU A 149 16.72 -30.87 -6.61
N ALA A 150 16.28 -31.40 -7.75
CA ALA A 150 16.69 -32.72 -8.23
C ALA A 150 18.18 -32.76 -8.64
N LEU A 151 18.67 -31.68 -9.26
CA LEU A 151 20.05 -31.61 -9.74
C LEU A 151 21.07 -31.25 -8.66
N LEU A 152 20.74 -30.29 -7.79
CA LEU A 152 21.68 -29.64 -6.89
C LEU A 152 21.23 -29.67 -5.40
N GLY A 153 20.10 -30.33 -5.10
CA GLY A 153 19.53 -30.38 -3.75
C GLY A 153 18.91 -29.05 -3.31
N VAL A 154 18.60 -28.95 -2.02
CA VAL A 154 18.01 -27.74 -1.40
C VAL A 154 18.83 -26.47 -1.68
N PRO A 155 20.18 -26.48 -1.66
CA PRO A 155 20.97 -25.31 -2.03
C PRO A 155 20.70 -24.82 -3.46
N GLY A 156 20.53 -25.74 -4.41
CA GLY A 156 20.18 -25.42 -5.79
C GLY A 156 18.78 -24.85 -5.95
N MET A 157 17.80 -25.43 -5.26
CA MET A 157 16.42 -24.92 -5.22
C MET A 157 16.37 -23.48 -4.72
N MET A 158 17.07 -23.18 -3.61
CA MET A 158 17.14 -21.84 -3.03
C MET A 158 17.91 -20.86 -3.92
N ALA A 159 18.99 -21.30 -4.55
CA ALA A 159 19.76 -20.49 -5.50
C ALA A 159 18.92 -20.11 -6.72
N TYR A 160 18.16 -21.06 -7.28
CA TYR A 160 17.20 -20.76 -8.34
C TYR A 160 16.12 -19.80 -7.85
N LYS A 161 15.63 -19.96 -6.62
CA LYS A 161 14.63 -19.02 -6.11
C LYS A 161 15.18 -17.60 -5.95
N MET A 162 16.47 -17.44 -5.63
CA MET A 162 17.18 -16.16 -5.69
C MET A 162 17.28 -15.63 -7.13
N VAL A 163 17.58 -16.47 -8.12
CA VAL A 163 17.56 -16.09 -9.56
C VAL A 163 16.19 -15.51 -9.95
N ASN A 164 15.13 -16.27 -9.67
CA ASN A 164 13.75 -15.86 -9.98
C ASN A 164 13.36 -14.56 -9.25
N THR A 165 13.79 -14.38 -7.99
CA THR A 165 13.54 -13.15 -7.23
C THR A 165 14.31 -11.95 -7.78
N LEU A 166 15.57 -12.15 -8.22
CA LEU A 166 16.37 -11.12 -8.89
C LEU A 166 15.68 -10.63 -10.17
N ASP A 167 15.19 -11.55 -11.00
CA ASP A 167 14.47 -11.19 -12.23
C ASP A 167 13.17 -10.44 -11.94
N SER A 168 12.34 -10.94 -11.02
CA SER A 168 11.07 -10.26 -10.66
C SER A 168 11.26 -8.89 -10.02
N MET A 169 12.42 -8.58 -9.40
CA MET A 169 12.65 -7.28 -8.76
C MET A 169 13.41 -6.27 -9.62
N ILE A 170 14.43 -6.72 -10.35
CA ILE A 170 15.31 -5.83 -11.12
C ILE A 170 15.42 -6.22 -12.60
N GLY A 171 14.78 -7.29 -13.08
CA GLY A 171 14.88 -7.76 -14.47
C GLY A 171 14.10 -6.93 -15.51
N TYR A 172 13.24 -6.00 -15.08
CA TYR A 172 12.41 -5.21 -15.99
C TYR A 172 13.21 -4.30 -16.94
N ARG A 173 12.73 -4.18 -18.18
CA ARG A 173 13.28 -3.24 -19.18
C ARG A 173 12.79 -1.80 -18.99
N THR A 174 12.92 -1.26 -17.79
CA THR A 174 12.66 0.15 -17.49
C THR A 174 13.95 0.97 -17.55
N GLU A 175 13.86 2.29 -17.69
CA GLU A 175 15.04 3.17 -17.72
C GLU A 175 15.96 2.97 -16.49
N ARG A 176 15.36 2.69 -15.32
CA ARG A 176 16.07 2.44 -14.06
C ARG A 176 16.87 1.13 -14.05
N TYR A 177 16.34 0.07 -14.65
CA TYR A 177 16.87 -1.29 -14.51
C TYR A 177 17.50 -1.83 -15.79
N ARG A 178 17.32 -1.16 -16.94
CA ARG A 178 17.81 -1.63 -18.24
C ARG A 178 19.26 -2.07 -18.22
N ASP A 179 20.13 -1.32 -17.54
CA ASP A 179 21.56 -1.61 -17.51
C ASP A 179 21.93 -2.50 -16.31
N PHE A 180 21.45 -2.20 -15.09
CA PHE A 180 21.80 -2.94 -13.86
C PHE A 180 21.12 -4.32 -13.77
N GLY A 181 19.86 -4.40 -14.17
CA GLY A 181 19.03 -5.61 -14.14
C GLY A 181 19.29 -6.61 -15.25
N CYS A 182 20.01 -6.19 -16.31
CA CYS A 182 20.20 -6.97 -17.52
C CYS A 182 20.70 -8.40 -17.24
N TRP A 183 21.71 -8.57 -16.38
CA TRP A 183 22.24 -9.88 -16.05
C TRP A 183 21.30 -10.74 -15.21
N ALA A 184 20.48 -10.14 -14.34
CA ALA A 184 19.47 -10.88 -13.59
C ALA A 184 18.47 -11.55 -14.54
N ALA A 185 17.94 -10.79 -15.51
CA ALA A 185 17.03 -11.31 -16.51
C ALA A 185 17.65 -12.39 -17.40
N HIS A 186 18.90 -12.21 -17.87
CA HIS A 186 19.56 -13.23 -18.67
C HIS A 186 19.88 -14.50 -17.88
N ILE A 187 20.23 -14.38 -16.60
CA ILE A 187 20.50 -15.55 -15.75
C ILE A 187 19.20 -16.33 -15.51
N ASP A 188 18.07 -15.66 -15.26
CA ASP A 188 16.77 -16.32 -15.15
C ASP A 188 16.37 -16.98 -16.47
N ASP A 189 16.47 -16.26 -17.59
CA ASP A 189 16.19 -16.78 -18.92
C ASP A 189 16.95 -18.09 -19.19
N VAL A 190 18.23 -18.18 -18.79
CA VAL A 190 19.05 -19.39 -18.92
C VAL A 190 18.66 -20.46 -17.91
N ALA A 191 18.49 -20.10 -16.64
CA ALA A 191 18.20 -21.04 -15.56
C ALA A 191 16.82 -21.70 -15.70
N ASN A 192 15.86 -20.99 -16.29
CA ASN A 192 14.49 -21.43 -16.52
C ASN A 192 14.26 -21.96 -17.96
N TYR A 193 15.28 -21.91 -18.83
CA TYR A 193 15.17 -22.39 -20.21
C TYR A 193 14.71 -23.84 -20.33
N ILE A 194 15.37 -24.75 -19.60
CA ILE A 194 15.00 -26.18 -19.58
C ILE A 194 13.71 -26.40 -18.78
N PRO A 195 13.57 -25.85 -17.54
CA PRO A 195 12.34 -25.98 -16.78
C PRO A 195 11.07 -25.55 -17.52
N ALA A 196 11.05 -24.41 -18.21
CA ALA A 196 9.85 -23.95 -18.94
C ALA A 196 9.39 -24.91 -20.04
N ARG A 197 10.35 -25.52 -20.76
CA ARG A 197 10.08 -26.54 -21.78
C ARG A 197 9.65 -27.86 -21.16
N LEU A 198 10.25 -28.23 -20.04
CA LEU A 198 9.85 -29.38 -19.26
C LEU A 198 8.41 -29.20 -18.74
N THR A 199 8.06 -28.04 -18.19
CA THR A 199 6.71 -27.69 -17.75
C THR A 199 5.69 -27.90 -18.87
N ALA A 200 5.94 -27.31 -20.04
CA ALA A 200 5.06 -27.47 -21.20
C ALA A 200 4.93 -28.93 -21.65
N LEU A 201 6.02 -29.70 -21.65
CA LEU A 201 6.02 -31.13 -21.98
C LEU A 201 5.19 -31.94 -20.97
N LEU A 202 5.38 -31.71 -19.67
CA LEU A 202 4.64 -32.38 -18.60
C LEU A 202 3.14 -32.06 -18.69
N MET A 203 2.76 -30.81 -18.97
CA MET A 203 1.36 -30.42 -19.18
C MET A 203 0.74 -31.15 -20.37
N VAL A 204 1.46 -31.28 -21.49
CA VAL A 204 1.01 -32.04 -22.66
C VAL A 204 0.85 -33.52 -22.33
N LEU A 205 1.80 -34.12 -21.61
CA LEU A 205 1.76 -35.51 -21.17
C LEU A 205 0.55 -35.77 -20.26
N VAL A 206 0.35 -34.92 -19.25
CA VAL A 206 -0.79 -34.97 -18.33
C VAL A 206 -2.12 -34.84 -19.07
N SER A 207 -2.18 -34.01 -20.12
CA SER A 207 -3.40 -33.85 -20.93
C SER A 207 -3.70 -35.05 -21.83
N GLY A 208 -2.71 -35.92 -22.09
CA GLY A 208 -2.81 -37.03 -23.06
C GLY A 208 -2.84 -36.61 -24.53
N ARG A 209 -2.74 -35.31 -24.84
CA ARG A 209 -2.88 -34.76 -26.20
C ARG A 209 -1.51 -34.49 -26.85
N TRP A 210 -0.77 -35.56 -27.17
CA TRP A 210 0.57 -35.48 -27.76
C TRP A 210 0.67 -34.65 -29.07
N SER A 211 -0.44 -34.54 -29.82
CA SER A 211 -0.51 -33.69 -31.02
C SER A 211 -0.28 -32.20 -30.73
N LEU A 212 -0.41 -31.75 -29.47
CA LEU A 212 -0.16 -30.37 -29.05
C LEU A 212 1.32 -30.00 -29.04
N LEU A 213 2.27 -30.94 -29.12
CA LEU A 213 3.71 -30.60 -29.12
C LEU A 213 4.08 -29.65 -30.26
N GLY A 214 3.52 -29.85 -31.46
CA GLY A 214 3.73 -28.94 -32.60
C GLY A 214 3.11 -27.56 -32.38
N PHE A 215 1.97 -27.49 -31.67
CA PHE A 215 1.33 -26.24 -31.29
C PHE A 215 2.18 -25.46 -30.27
N VAL A 216 2.66 -26.13 -29.23
CA VAL A 216 3.54 -25.55 -28.20
C VAL A 216 4.83 -25.04 -28.82
N TRP A 217 5.46 -25.80 -29.73
CA TRP A 217 6.67 -25.34 -30.41
C TRP A 217 6.42 -24.06 -31.21
N ARG A 218 5.31 -24.00 -31.95
CA ARG A 218 4.97 -22.86 -32.81
C ARG A 218 4.66 -21.61 -32.00
N TYR A 219 3.78 -21.73 -31.00
CA TYR A 219 3.26 -20.58 -30.25
C TYR A 219 4.10 -20.23 -29.02
N GLY A 220 4.91 -21.16 -28.49
CA GLY A 220 5.75 -20.90 -27.32
C GLY A 220 6.86 -19.87 -27.55
N ARG A 221 7.17 -19.57 -28.82
CA ARG A 221 8.12 -18.51 -29.21
C ARG A 221 7.45 -17.14 -29.38
N GLN A 222 6.13 -17.06 -29.24
CA GLN A 222 5.34 -15.84 -29.43
C GLN A 222 5.12 -15.14 -28.09
N HIS A 223 6.22 -14.85 -27.40
CA HIS A 223 6.24 -14.12 -26.14
C HIS A 223 7.54 -13.31 -26.04
N ALA A 224 7.55 -12.25 -25.23
CA ALA A 224 8.74 -11.42 -25.04
C ALA A 224 9.85 -12.16 -24.25
N SER A 225 9.44 -12.97 -23.26
CA SER A 225 10.32 -13.91 -22.56
C SER A 225 10.52 -15.19 -23.41
N PRO A 226 11.75 -15.72 -23.50
CA PRO A 226 12.06 -16.98 -24.17
C PRO A 226 11.48 -18.22 -23.47
N ASN A 227 10.90 -18.05 -22.27
CA ASN A 227 10.44 -19.10 -21.38
C ASN A 227 8.92 -19.09 -21.18
N SER A 228 8.32 -17.98 -20.74
CA SER A 228 6.89 -17.93 -20.33
C SER A 228 5.91 -18.40 -21.42
N GLY A 229 6.24 -18.15 -22.70
CA GLY A 229 5.38 -18.54 -23.81
C GLY A 229 5.14 -20.05 -23.93
N TYR A 230 6.08 -20.91 -23.49
CA TYR A 230 5.94 -22.37 -23.61
C TYR A 230 4.85 -22.98 -22.72
N PRO A 231 4.83 -22.76 -21.39
CA PRO A 231 3.74 -23.24 -20.54
C PRO A 231 2.40 -22.59 -20.90
N GLU A 232 2.39 -21.30 -21.28
CA GLU A 232 1.18 -20.62 -21.77
C GLU A 232 0.64 -21.27 -23.05
N ALA A 233 1.50 -21.57 -24.03
CA ALA A 233 1.11 -22.26 -25.26
C ALA A 233 0.59 -23.68 -25.00
N ALA A 234 1.16 -24.38 -24.02
CA ALA A 234 0.68 -25.70 -23.61
C ALA A 234 -0.74 -25.59 -23.03
N LEU A 235 -0.98 -24.64 -22.12
CA LEU A 235 -2.31 -24.45 -21.55
C LEU A 235 -3.33 -23.99 -22.60
N ALA A 236 -2.97 -23.00 -23.42
CA ALA A 236 -3.83 -22.51 -24.52
C ALA A 236 -4.21 -23.65 -25.48
N GLY A 237 -3.28 -24.53 -25.84
CA GLY A 237 -3.55 -25.69 -26.67
C GLY A 237 -4.44 -26.75 -25.99
N ILE A 238 -4.24 -26.99 -24.69
CA ILE A 238 -5.05 -27.93 -23.90
C ILE A 238 -6.50 -27.44 -23.77
N LEU A 239 -6.68 -26.13 -23.62
CA LEU A 239 -7.98 -25.47 -23.55
C LEU A 239 -8.57 -25.20 -24.94
N ASP A 240 -7.78 -25.29 -26.00
CA ASP A 240 -8.18 -24.88 -27.35
C ASP A 240 -8.68 -23.42 -27.35
N CYS A 241 -7.85 -22.51 -26.86
CA CYS A 241 -8.09 -21.07 -26.83
C CYS A 241 -6.84 -20.31 -27.30
N ARG A 242 -6.87 -18.98 -27.19
CA ARG A 242 -5.70 -18.12 -27.38
C ARG A 242 -5.43 -17.25 -26.15
N PHE A 243 -4.17 -16.98 -25.87
CA PHE A 243 -3.67 -16.04 -24.85
C PHE A 243 -2.90 -14.89 -25.53
N GLY A 244 -2.44 -13.91 -24.76
CA GLY A 244 -1.75 -12.72 -25.23
C GLY A 244 -2.65 -11.76 -26.02
N GLY A 245 -2.04 -11.03 -26.96
CA GLY A 245 -2.69 -10.00 -27.75
C GLY A 245 -2.36 -8.56 -27.32
N PRO A 246 -2.71 -7.57 -28.15
CA PRO A 246 -2.39 -6.17 -27.89
C PRO A 246 -3.17 -5.64 -26.68
N HIS A 247 -2.52 -4.80 -25.86
CA HIS A 247 -3.12 -4.20 -24.66
C HIS A 247 -2.87 -2.69 -24.59
N TYR A 248 -3.76 -1.94 -23.95
CA TYR A 248 -3.57 -0.51 -23.71
C TYR A 248 -2.84 -0.28 -22.38
N TYR A 249 -1.78 0.53 -22.40
CA TYR A 249 -1.09 1.05 -21.22
C TYR A 249 -1.16 2.58 -21.26
N PHE A 250 -1.75 3.21 -20.23
CA PHE A 250 -1.83 4.67 -20.13
C PHE A 250 -2.38 5.39 -21.39
N GLY A 251 -3.24 4.70 -22.16
CA GLY A 251 -3.80 5.21 -23.43
C GLY A 251 -2.98 4.86 -24.69
N GLU A 252 -1.84 4.18 -24.58
CA GLU A 252 -1.03 3.72 -25.71
C GLU A 252 -1.19 2.20 -25.95
N LEU A 253 -1.34 1.79 -27.21
CA LEU A 253 -1.48 0.39 -27.60
C LEU A 253 -0.10 -0.30 -27.67
N PHE A 254 0.11 -1.30 -26.82
CA PHE A 254 1.29 -2.14 -26.85
C PHE A 254 1.00 -3.43 -27.62
N ASP A 255 1.62 -3.57 -28.79
CA ASP A 255 1.41 -4.71 -29.68
C ASP A 255 2.14 -5.96 -29.15
N LYS A 256 1.37 -6.98 -28.72
CA LYS A 256 1.90 -8.29 -28.33
C LYS A 256 1.27 -9.38 -29.22
N PRO A 257 2.06 -10.39 -29.61
CA PRO A 257 1.52 -11.50 -30.38
C PRO A 257 0.53 -12.33 -29.56
N TYR A 258 -0.41 -12.99 -30.25
CA TYR A 258 -1.29 -13.99 -29.64
C TYR A 258 -0.59 -15.33 -29.52
N ILE A 259 -0.83 -16.06 -28.43
CA ILE A 259 -0.41 -17.45 -28.23
C ILE A 259 -1.63 -18.34 -28.49
N GLY A 260 -1.67 -18.96 -29.67
CA GLY A 260 -2.83 -19.70 -30.17
C GLY A 260 -3.69 -18.88 -31.12
N ASN A 261 -4.76 -19.50 -31.63
CA ASN A 261 -5.58 -18.91 -32.69
C ASN A 261 -7.09 -18.96 -32.44
N ASN A 262 -7.56 -19.79 -31.49
CA ASN A 262 -8.99 -19.95 -31.25
C ASN A 262 -9.51 -18.89 -30.26
N GLU A 263 -10.23 -17.91 -30.78
CA GLU A 263 -10.94 -16.92 -29.98
C GLU A 263 -12.24 -17.52 -29.44
N ARG A 264 -12.23 -17.92 -28.17
CA ARG A 264 -13.44 -18.40 -27.50
C ARG A 264 -13.53 -17.84 -26.09
N LYS A 265 -14.75 -17.81 -25.56
CA LYS A 265 -14.98 -17.43 -24.16
C LYS A 265 -14.42 -18.48 -23.22
N LEU A 266 -13.64 -18.02 -22.24
CA LEU A 266 -13.16 -18.80 -21.11
C LEU A 266 -14.23 -18.84 -20.02
N THR A 267 -14.35 -20.01 -19.40
CA THR A 267 -15.38 -20.31 -18.40
C THR A 267 -14.76 -20.92 -17.15
N THR A 268 -15.55 -21.00 -16.08
CA THR A 268 -15.15 -21.67 -14.83
C THR A 268 -14.81 -23.16 -15.02
N ALA A 269 -15.32 -23.81 -16.07
CA ALA A 269 -14.90 -25.16 -16.46
C ALA A 269 -13.44 -25.20 -16.95
N ASP A 270 -13.01 -24.16 -17.68
CA ASP A 270 -11.63 -24.02 -18.17
C ASP A 270 -10.67 -23.78 -17.01
N MET A 271 -11.05 -22.98 -16.01
CA MET A 271 -10.28 -22.81 -14.78
C MET A 271 -10.11 -24.14 -14.03
N LYS A 272 -11.19 -24.92 -13.85
CA LYS A 272 -11.10 -26.24 -13.21
C LYS A 272 -10.16 -27.18 -13.96
N LYS A 273 -10.26 -27.23 -15.29
CA LYS A 273 -9.37 -28.04 -16.14
C LYS A 273 -7.92 -27.58 -16.04
N SER A 274 -7.67 -26.27 -16.04
CA SER A 274 -6.33 -25.68 -15.92
C SER A 274 -5.69 -26.03 -14.57
N ILE A 275 -6.45 -25.94 -13.49
CA ILE A 275 -6.00 -26.32 -12.14
C ILE A 275 -5.71 -27.81 -12.05
N GLN A 276 -6.53 -28.66 -12.67
CA GLN A 276 -6.27 -30.10 -12.73
C GLN A 276 -4.94 -30.39 -13.45
N VAL A 277 -4.71 -29.77 -14.61
CA VAL A 277 -3.48 -29.92 -15.38
C VAL A 277 -2.28 -29.43 -14.55
N ASN A 278 -2.39 -28.28 -13.90
CA ASN A 278 -1.35 -27.69 -13.07
C ASN A 278 -0.98 -28.63 -11.90
N ARG A 279 -1.97 -29.10 -11.13
CA ARG A 279 -1.75 -30.02 -10.00
C ARG A 279 -1.20 -31.37 -10.43
N MET A 280 -1.69 -31.94 -11.53
CA MET A 280 -1.18 -33.21 -12.05
C MET A 280 0.25 -33.08 -12.59
N THR A 281 0.59 -31.92 -13.15
CA THR A 281 1.96 -31.62 -13.64
C THR A 281 2.94 -31.50 -12.46
N GLU A 282 2.55 -30.81 -11.39
CA GLU A 282 3.30 -30.76 -10.12
C GLU A 282 3.52 -32.17 -9.54
N ILE A 283 2.45 -32.97 -9.40
CA ILE A 283 2.54 -34.34 -8.85
C ILE A 283 3.47 -35.21 -9.70
N LEU A 284 3.38 -35.11 -11.03
CA LEU A 284 4.25 -35.85 -11.94
C LEU A 284 5.71 -35.44 -11.77
N MET A 285 5.99 -34.14 -11.65
CA MET A 285 7.34 -33.64 -11.41
C MET A 285 7.89 -34.14 -10.07
N VAL A 286 7.11 -34.05 -8.98
CA VAL A 286 7.51 -34.61 -7.68
C VAL A 286 7.81 -36.09 -7.80
N GLY A 287 6.96 -36.86 -8.50
CA GLY A 287 7.19 -38.28 -8.75
C GLY A 287 8.52 -38.56 -9.46
N LEU A 288 8.89 -37.74 -10.45
CA LEU A 288 10.19 -37.82 -11.15
C LEU A 288 11.36 -37.50 -10.20
N VAL A 289 11.25 -36.45 -9.37
CA VAL A 289 12.28 -36.09 -8.37
C VAL A 289 12.46 -37.20 -7.33
N VAL A 290 11.37 -37.80 -6.85
CA VAL A 290 11.41 -38.93 -5.91
C VAL A 290 12.07 -40.15 -6.54
N LEU A 291 11.68 -40.51 -7.78
CA LEU A 291 12.28 -41.63 -8.50
C LEU A 291 13.79 -41.44 -8.69
N MET A 292 14.21 -40.25 -9.13
CA MET A 292 15.61 -39.89 -9.31
C MET A 292 16.40 -39.97 -7.98
N SER A 293 15.79 -39.53 -6.88
CA SER A 293 16.41 -39.56 -5.54
C SER A 293 16.55 -40.96 -4.96
N LEU A 294 15.62 -41.87 -5.28
CA LEU A 294 15.68 -43.29 -4.85
C LEU A 294 16.79 -44.06 -5.57
N VAL A 295 17.08 -43.72 -6.83
CA VAL A 295 18.15 -44.35 -7.62
C VAL A 295 19.55 -43.99 -7.10
N MET A 296 19.72 -42.84 -6.43
CA MET A 296 21.03 -42.34 -6.03
C MET A 296 21.40 -42.57 -4.52
N GLY A 297 20.47 -43.02 -3.66
CA GLY A 297 20.50 -42.89 -2.18
C GLY A 297 21.20 -43.91 -1.28
N GLY A 298 22.45 -44.33 -1.54
CA GLY A 298 23.29 -45.07 -0.58
C GLY A 298 24.29 -44.19 0.18
N CYS A 299 24.34 -44.32 1.53
CA CYS A 299 25.32 -43.77 2.52
C CYS A 299 25.03 -42.41 3.22
N THR A 300 24.53 -42.52 4.47
CA THR A 300 24.91 -41.92 5.82
C THR A 300 25.80 -40.66 5.95
N SER A 301 25.85 -39.82 7.01
CA SER A 301 25.16 -39.57 8.30
C SER A 301 25.81 -38.30 9.00
N LYS A 302 25.13 -37.73 10.02
CA LYS A 302 25.23 -36.44 10.79
C LYS A 302 26.41 -36.19 11.78
N LYS A 303 26.69 -34.91 12.19
CA LYS A 303 26.38 -34.28 13.54
C LYS A 303 27.09 -32.93 13.92
N SER A 304 26.28 -31.94 14.40
CA SER A 304 26.30 -30.95 15.55
C SER A 304 27.41 -29.92 15.96
N GLN A 305 26.91 -28.75 16.46
CA GLN A 305 27.45 -27.44 17.02
C GLN A 305 28.06 -27.44 18.46
N PRO A 306 28.63 -26.31 19.02
CA PRO A 306 27.93 -25.26 19.87
C PRO A 306 28.52 -23.79 19.90
N THR A 307 28.06 -22.94 20.86
CA THR A 307 27.79 -21.45 20.98
C THR A 307 28.69 -20.55 21.92
N ALA A 308 28.57 -19.19 21.87
CA ALA A 308 28.31 -18.18 22.98
C ALA A 308 28.98 -16.73 22.94
N ASP A 309 28.17 -15.66 23.16
CA ASP A 309 28.21 -14.38 24.00
C ASP A 309 29.39 -13.33 24.00
N ASP A 310 29.32 -12.00 24.31
CA ASP A 310 28.29 -10.90 24.45
C ASP A 310 28.96 -9.47 24.72
N ASP A 311 28.21 -8.36 24.52
CA ASP A 311 28.03 -7.08 25.31
C ASP A 311 28.59 -5.61 25.02
N SER A 312 27.64 -4.63 25.15
CA SER A 312 27.59 -3.22 25.72
C SER A 312 27.75 -1.92 24.85
N SER A 313 27.15 -0.71 25.05
CA SER A 313 25.95 -0.11 25.74
C SER A 313 25.84 1.44 25.44
N LEU A 314 24.68 2.16 25.62
CA LEU A 314 24.51 3.67 25.69
C LEU A 314 23.10 4.16 26.22
N SER A 315 22.98 5.45 26.61
CA SER A 315 22.16 6.17 27.67
C SER A 315 20.63 6.59 27.47
N PRO A 316 19.91 7.08 28.54
CA PRO A 316 18.41 7.21 28.64
C PRO A 316 17.67 8.43 28.04
N LEU A 317 16.33 8.29 27.91
CA LEU A 317 15.29 9.26 27.50
C LEU A 317 14.74 10.10 28.67
N THR A 318 14.96 11.41 28.69
CA THR A 318 14.20 12.32 29.56
C THR A 318 13.85 13.61 28.82
N SER A 319 12.67 13.64 28.19
CA SER A 319 12.02 14.89 27.79
C SER A 319 10.52 14.79 28.12
N HIS A 320 10.05 15.64 29.04
CA HIS A 320 8.65 15.74 29.44
C HIS A 320 7.78 16.13 28.24
N LEU A 321 7.01 15.18 27.70
CA LEU A 321 6.00 15.40 26.67
C LEU A 321 4.62 15.30 27.32
N SER A 322 3.77 16.31 27.15
CA SER A 322 2.42 16.38 27.70
C SER A 322 1.39 16.57 26.58
N VAL A 323 0.31 15.79 26.65
CA VAL A 323 -0.84 15.80 25.74
C VAL A 323 -2.01 16.47 26.47
N LYS A 324 -2.62 17.51 25.88
CA LYS A 324 -3.64 18.36 26.53
C LYS A 324 -5.03 18.24 25.89
N TYR A 325 -5.09 18.14 24.56
CA TYR A 325 -6.30 18.24 23.74
C TYR A 325 -6.62 16.93 23.02
N ALA A 326 -5.61 16.20 22.52
CA ALA A 326 -5.83 14.94 21.83
C ALA A 326 -6.39 13.90 22.80
N THR A 327 -7.46 13.23 22.36
CA THR A 327 -8.15 12.19 23.13
C THR A 327 -7.89 10.79 22.57
N GLY A 328 -7.40 10.70 21.33
CA GLY A 328 -7.21 9.42 20.66
C GLY A 328 -5.94 8.66 21.06
N PHE A 329 -5.05 9.26 21.85
CA PHE A 329 -3.89 8.56 22.41
C PHE A 329 -3.49 9.09 23.80
N THR A 330 -2.79 8.26 24.57
CA THR A 330 -2.16 8.64 25.85
C THR A 330 -0.71 8.19 25.89
N VAL A 331 0.12 8.87 26.70
CA VAL A 331 1.56 8.62 26.79
C VAL A 331 1.97 8.45 28.24
N ARG A 332 2.79 7.44 28.51
CA ARG A 332 3.38 7.18 29.83
C ARG A 332 4.85 6.84 29.68
N ASP A 333 5.71 7.53 30.42
CA ASP A 333 7.15 7.26 30.42
C ASP A 333 7.52 6.28 31.54
N SER A 334 8.36 5.29 31.22
CA SER A 334 8.87 4.30 32.18
C SER A 334 10.31 3.89 31.83
N ALA A 335 11.29 4.41 32.58
CA ALA A 335 12.73 4.17 32.35
C ALA A 335 13.13 4.46 30.89
N ASP A 336 13.64 3.46 30.14
CA ASP A 336 14.07 3.60 28.74
C ASP A 336 12.96 3.35 27.70
N VAL A 337 11.71 3.24 28.16
CA VAL A 337 10.54 2.90 27.34
C VAL A 337 9.48 3.97 27.46
N ARG A 338 8.94 4.40 26.33
CA ARG A 338 7.76 5.26 26.26
C ARG A 338 6.57 4.45 25.78
N LEU A 339 5.54 4.35 26.63
CA LEU A 339 4.31 3.64 26.33
C LEU A 339 3.31 4.61 25.69
N VAL A 340 2.75 4.20 24.56
CA VAL A 340 1.77 4.95 23.79
C VAL A 340 0.56 4.08 23.57
N ASP A 341 -0.56 4.47 24.16
CA ASP A 341 -1.85 3.78 24.02
C ASP A 341 -2.71 4.55 23.03
N ILE A 342 -3.22 3.88 22.00
CA ILE A 342 -4.05 4.47 20.95
C ILE A 342 -5.43 3.82 20.97
N GLY A 343 -6.46 4.60 21.31
CA GLY A 343 -7.79 4.06 21.59
C GLY A 343 -7.75 2.95 22.65
N GLU A 344 -8.58 1.91 22.48
CA GLU A 344 -8.74 0.83 23.46
C GLU A 344 -7.88 -0.42 23.18
N LYS A 345 -7.30 -0.55 21.99
CA LYS A 345 -6.78 -1.85 21.50
C LYS A 345 -5.32 -1.83 21.09
N ASP A 346 -4.77 -0.66 20.77
CA ASP A 346 -3.46 -0.55 20.15
C ASP A 346 -2.46 0.03 21.15
N HIS A 347 -1.52 -0.79 21.59
CA HIS A 347 -0.55 -0.46 22.64
C HIS A 347 0.87 -0.58 22.07
N PHE A 348 1.64 0.52 22.10
CA PHE A 348 3.00 0.58 21.54
C PHE A 348 4.02 0.98 22.60
N ALA A 349 5.15 0.26 22.63
CA ALA A 349 6.29 0.59 23.47
C ALA A 349 7.41 1.11 22.58
N LEU A 350 7.64 2.42 22.61
CA LEU A 350 8.72 3.08 21.89
C LEU A 350 10.01 2.90 22.68
N VAL A 351 11.00 2.27 22.04
CA VAL A 351 12.27 1.88 22.67
C VAL A 351 13.47 2.44 21.89
N ARG A 352 14.55 2.76 22.59
CA ARG A 352 15.84 3.13 21.97
C ARG A 352 16.84 1.96 21.89
N SER A 353 16.68 0.95 22.74
CA SER A 353 17.51 -0.25 22.79
C SER A 353 16.70 -1.52 22.53
N ASP A 354 17.31 -2.47 21.81
CA ASP A 354 16.70 -3.78 21.55
C ASP A 354 16.64 -4.66 22.81
N GLU A 355 17.38 -4.32 23.85
CA GLU A 355 17.36 -4.98 25.17
C GLU A 355 16.28 -4.43 26.11
N ALA A 356 15.65 -3.31 25.75
CA ALA A 356 14.62 -2.69 26.58
C ALA A 356 13.46 -3.67 26.82
N THR A 357 13.14 -3.87 28.11
CA THR A 357 12.03 -4.73 28.55
C THR A 357 10.71 -4.03 28.28
N VAL A 358 9.82 -4.69 27.56
CA VAL A 358 8.51 -4.16 27.16
C VAL A 358 7.42 -4.84 27.98
N PRO A 359 6.44 -4.10 28.54
CA PRO A 359 5.31 -4.69 29.25
C PRO A 359 4.50 -5.66 28.36
N GLU A 360 3.92 -6.69 28.97
CA GLU A 360 3.05 -7.63 28.26
C GLU A 360 1.88 -6.89 27.57
N GLY A 361 1.56 -7.27 26.34
CA GLY A 361 0.51 -6.63 25.54
C GLY A 361 0.93 -5.40 24.72
N TYR A 362 2.17 -4.90 24.89
CA TYR A 362 2.69 -3.78 24.09
C TYR A 362 3.49 -4.25 22.87
N THR A 363 3.24 -3.63 21.73
CA THR A 363 4.03 -3.82 20.50
C THR A 363 5.28 -2.97 20.56
N LYS A 364 6.46 -3.61 20.56
CA LYS A 364 7.75 -2.92 20.58
C LYS A 364 8.02 -2.21 19.25
N VAL A 365 8.34 -0.92 19.31
CA VAL A 365 8.73 -0.10 18.15
C VAL A 365 10.04 0.61 18.45
N ARG A 366 11.05 0.39 17.60
CA ARG A 366 12.34 1.06 17.74
C ARG A 366 12.25 2.50 17.23
N VAL A 367 12.65 3.45 18.05
CA VAL A 367 12.67 4.89 17.74
C VAL A 367 14.08 5.47 17.91
N PRO A 368 14.47 6.49 17.11
CA PRO A 368 13.67 7.15 16.08
C PRO A 368 13.53 6.31 14.80
N ILE A 369 12.31 6.22 14.27
CA ILE A 369 12.08 5.66 12.93
C ILE A 369 12.74 6.57 11.89
N GLN A 370 13.28 5.96 10.83
CA GLN A 370 13.94 6.64 9.73
C GLN A 370 13.11 6.59 8.45
N ARG A 371 12.15 5.66 8.37
CA ARG A 371 11.37 5.40 7.16
C ARG A 371 9.93 5.07 7.53
N THR A 372 8.98 5.73 6.89
CA THR A 372 7.56 5.44 7.09
C THR A 372 6.75 5.62 5.81
N ILE A 373 5.53 5.13 5.85
CA ILE A 373 4.51 5.35 4.83
C ILE A 373 3.37 6.14 5.47
N CYS A 374 2.92 7.18 4.78
CA CYS A 374 1.72 7.93 5.13
C CYS A 374 0.58 7.58 4.15
N MET A 375 -0.57 7.20 4.69
CA MET A 375 -1.75 6.80 3.91
C MET A 375 -2.78 7.89 3.68
N THR A 376 -2.62 9.02 4.36
CA THR A 376 -3.54 10.16 4.32
C THR A 376 -2.75 11.46 4.35
N ALA A 377 -3.34 12.53 3.80
CA ALA A 377 -2.75 13.86 3.83
C ALA A 377 -2.52 14.38 5.26
N LEU A 378 -3.44 14.10 6.19
CA LEU A 378 -3.29 14.44 7.62
C LEU A 378 -2.08 13.78 8.28
N GLN A 379 -1.73 12.55 7.90
CA GLN A 379 -0.50 11.95 8.42
C GLN A 379 0.72 12.66 7.83
N LEU A 380 0.72 12.90 6.51
CA LEU A 380 1.80 13.61 5.82
C LEU A 380 2.00 15.03 6.35
N SER A 381 0.93 15.74 6.71
CA SER A 381 1.01 17.10 7.25
C SER A 381 1.78 17.16 8.57
N ASN A 382 1.67 16.13 9.42
CA ASN A 382 2.45 16.04 10.67
C ASN A 382 3.96 15.95 10.41
N PHE A 383 4.39 15.25 9.35
CA PHE A 383 5.80 15.23 8.95
C PHE A 383 6.22 16.54 8.29
N THR A 384 5.31 17.16 7.53
CA THR A 384 5.57 18.39 6.80
C THR A 384 5.85 19.56 7.73
N ILE A 385 5.02 19.73 8.77
CA ILE A 385 5.17 20.83 9.72
C ILE A 385 6.39 20.69 10.64
N LEU A 386 6.94 19.47 10.73
CA LEU A 386 8.19 19.16 11.43
C LEU A 386 9.41 19.10 10.50
N ASP A 387 9.29 19.54 9.24
CA ASP A 387 10.34 19.45 8.23
C ASP A 387 11.01 18.06 8.17
N ALA A 388 10.19 17.01 8.26
CA ALA A 388 10.61 15.62 8.42
C ALA A 388 10.29 14.77 7.17
N HIS A 389 10.25 15.39 5.99
CA HIS A 389 9.98 14.70 4.72
C HIS A 389 10.98 13.58 4.41
N ASP A 390 12.20 13.66 4.93
CA ASP A 390 13.22 12.62 4.79
C ASP A 390 12.83 11.28 5.42
N VAL A 391 11.91 11.28 6.39
CA VAL A 391 11.38 10.06 7.01
C VAL A 391 10.31 9.41 6.15
N VAL A 392 9.58 10.18 5.34
CA VAL A 392 8.50 9.66 4.48
C VAL A 392 9.11 8.98 3.26
N LYS A 393 8.78 7.70 3.06
CA LYS A 393 9.24 6.86 1.94
C LYS A 393 8.13 6.33 1.06
N GLY A 394 6.87 6.42 1.49
CA GLY A 394 5.76 6.06 0.62
C GLY A 394 4.45 6.77 0.92
N LEU A 395 3.62 6.89 -0.13
CA LEU A 395 2.30 7.52 -0.11
C LEU A 395 1.28 6.70 -0.91
N THR A 396 0.01 6.73 -0.50
CA THR A 396 -1.09 6.01 -1.17
C THR A 396 -1.63 6.70 -2.43
N GLY A 397 -1.24 7.95 -2.65
CA GLY A 397 -1.61 8.72 -3.83
C GLY A 397 -1.00 10.11 -3.79
N THR A 398 -0.79 10.70 -4.96
CA THR A 398 -0.18 12.03 -5.11
C THR A 398 -1.10 13.01 -5.84
N LYS A 399 -2.38 12.67 -5.93
CA LYS A 399 -3.40 13.51 -6.56
C LYS A 399 -3.63 14.74 -5.67
N ASN A 400 -3.56 15.92 -6.27
CA ASN A 400 -3.68 17.20 -5.56
C ASN A 400 -2.65 17.39 -4.44
N LEU A 401 -1.43 16.87 -4.62
CA LEU A 401 -0.32 17.15 -3.71
C LEU A 401 0.28 18.51 -4.08
N PHE A 402 0.51 19.40 -3.12
CA PHE A 402 0.97 20.78 -3.35
C PHE A 402 2.38 21.05 -2.84
N ASN A 403 2.81 20.36 -1.78
CA ASN A 403 4.16 20.53 -1.23
C ASN A 403 5.23 20.17 -2.28
N LYS A 404 6.02 21.17 -2.69
CA LYS A 404 7.01 21.03 -3.77
C LYS A 404 8.11 20.02 -3.44
N ASP A 405 8.61 19.99 -2.20
CA ASP A 405 9.65 19.05 -1.80
C ASP A 405 9.13 17.60 -1.86
N ILE A 406 7.90 17.36 -1.39
CA ILE A 406 7.27 16.04 -1.51
C ILE A 406 7.02 15.68 -2.98
N GLN A 407 6.55 16.62 -3.82
CA GLN A 407 6.39 16.37 -5.26
C GLN A 407 7.71 15.98 -5.93
N GLU A 408 8.80 16.67 -5.61
CA GLU A 408 10.14 16.36 -6.14
C GLU A 408 10.62 14.99 -5.68
N ARG A 409 10.45 14.67 -4.38
CA ARG A 409 10.77 13.35 -3.81
C ARG A 409 9.95 12.22 -4.42
N VAL A 410 8.70 12.48 -4.79
CA VAL A 410 7.88 11.51 -5.54
C VAL A 410 8.42 11.36 -6.97
N LYS A 411 8.74 12.49 -7.63
CA LYS A 411 9.18 12.51 -9.03
C LYS A 411 10.53 11.81 -9.23
N ASP A 412 11.45 11.95 -8.29
CA ASP A 412 12.77 11.30 -8.33
C ASP A 412 12.81 9.92 -7.66
N GLY A 413 11.68 9.45 -7.13
CA GLY A 413 11.52 8.11 -6.56
C GLY A 413 12.02 7.95 -5.12
N ARG A 414 12.40 9.03 -4.42
CA ARG A 414 12.68 9.01 -2.97
C ARG A 414 11.44 8.69 -2.12
N ILE A 415 10.24 9.02 -2.62
CA ILE A 415 8.94 8.62 -2.07
C ILE A 415 8.22 7.79 -3.12
N VAL A 416 7.94 6.53 -2.80
CA VAL A 416 7.24 5.62 -3.71
C VAL A 416 5.73 5.71 -3.56
N LYS A 417 5.01 5.46 -4.66
CA LYS A 417 3.54 5.37 -4.64
C LYS A 417 3.16 3.94 -4.34
N ILE A 418 2.50 3.70 -3.22
CA ILE A 418 2.23 2.36 -2.69
C ILE A 418 0.84 1.81 -3.08
N GLY A 419 0.22 2.39 -4.11
CA GLY A 419 -1.15 2.08 -4.50
C GLY A 419 -2.20 2.73 -3.59
N MET A 420 -3.46 2.58 -3.96
CA MET A 420 -4.60 3.21 -3.29
C MET A 420 -5.31 2.24 -2.34
N GLU A 421 -6.17 2.77 -1.48
CA GLU A 421 -6.98 1.94 -0.57
C GLU A 421 -7.75 0.84 -1.32
N GLY A 422 -7.71 -0.38 -0.80
CA GLY A 422 -8.28 -1.57 -1.46
C GLY A 422 -7.38 -2.22 -2.52
N ASN A 423 -6.31 -1.55 -2.96
CA ASN A 423 -5.35 -2.03 -3.97
C ASN A 423 -3.94 -1.48 -3.68
N PHE A 424 -3.42 -1.81 -2.50
CA PHE A 424 -2.05 -1.44 -2.14
C PHE A 424 -1.08 -2.38 -2.86
N ASP A 425 -0.04 -1.79 -3.44
CA ASP A 425 1.02 -2.53 -4.11
C ASP A 425 2.03 -2.97 -3.04
N THR A 426 1.93 -4.24 -2.63
CA THR A 426 2.78 -4.82 -1.60
C THR A 426 4.27 -4.73 -1.96
N GLU A 427 4.62 -4.84 -3.24
CA GLU A 427 6.01 -4.69 -3.69
C GLU A 427 6.48 -3.26 -3.48
N MET A 428 5.64 -2.27 -3.77
CA MET A 428 5.96 -0.86 -3.53
C MET A 428 5.98 -0.51 -2.03
N VAL A 429 5.10 -1.10 -1.23
CA VAL A 429 5.15 -0.99 0.25
C VAL A 429 6.48 -1.54 0.78
N LEU A 430 6.91 -2.70 0.30
CA LEU A 430 8.19 -3.31 0.68
C LEU A 430 9.40 -2.54 0.12
N ALA A 431 9.30 -1.98 -1.09
CA ALA A 431 10.32 -1.14 -1.71
C ALA A 431 10.53 0.17 -0.95
N ALA A 432 9.47 0.73 -0.35
CA ALA A 432 9.57 1.88 0.56
C ALA A 432 10.39 1.54 1.83
N ASN A 433 10.43 0.26 2.20
CA ASN A 433 11.14 -0.30 3.33
C ASN A 433 10.91 0.49 4.64
N PRO A 434 9.65 0.68 5.06
CA PRO A 434 9.32 1.47 6.24
C PRO A 434 9.62 0.71 7.54
N ASP A 435 9.96 1.44 8.60
CA ASP A 435 10.07 0.93 9.96
C ASP A 435 8.67 0.73 10.58
N VAL A 436 7.75 1.66 10.27
CA VAL A 436 6.32 1.59 10.63
C VAL A 436 5.46 2.21 9.52
N ILE A 437 4.18 1.86 9.45
CA ILE A 437 3.21 2.46 8.54
C ILE A 437 2.11 3.14 9.36
N PHE A 438 1.90 4.43 9.15
CA PHE A 438 0.78 5.12 9.78
C PHE A 438 -0.51 4.84 9.00
N VAL A 439 -1.49 4.24 9.67
CA VAL A 439 -2.75 3.77 9.04
C VAL A 439 -3.96 4.55 9.56
N SER A 440 -4.99 4.70 8.72
CA SER A 440 -6.26 5.32 9.14
C SER A 440 -7.24 4.25 9.64
N PRO A 441 -7.92 4.45 10.78
CA PRO A 441 -8.87 3.50 11.38
C PRO A 441 -10.18 3.35 10.59
N PHE A 442 -10.46 4.24 9.63
CA PHE A 442 -11.72 4.27 8.88
C PHE A 442 -11.69 3.44 7.60
N LYS A 443 -10.51 3.01 7.18
CA LYS A 443 -10.31 2.32 5.91
C LYS A 443 -10.60 0.83 6.07
N ARG A 444 -11.51 0.29 5.25
CA ARG A 444 -12.09 -1.07 5.45
C ARG A 444 -11.54 -2.13 4.50
N GLY A 445 -10.71 -1.78 3.51
CA GLY A 445 -10.21 -2.71 2.49
C GLY A 445 -8.71 -2.58 2.19
N GLY A 446 -8.08 -3.69 1.80
CA GLY A 446 -6.67 -3.74 1.36
C GLY A 446 -5.62 -3.77 2.47
N TYR A 447 -5.99 -3.50 3.73
CA TYR A 447 -5.02 -3.59 4.84
C TYR A 447 -4.47 -4.98 5.07
N ASP A 448 -5.18 -6.02 4.63
CA ASP A 448 -4.68 -7.39 4.76
C ASP A 448 -3.34 -7.49 4.03
N ALA A 449 -3.25 -7.11 2.75
CA ALA A 449 -2.00 -7.06 1.96
C ALA A 449 -0.84 -6.32 2.67
N ILE A 450 -1.15 -5.26 3.41
CA ILE A 450 -0.15 -4.51 4.18
C ILE A 450 0.19 -5.21 5.51
N LYS A 451 -0.77 -5.84 6.19
CA LYS A 451 -0.53 -6.69 7.36
C LYS A 451 0.34 -7.90 6.97
N GLU A 452 0.19 -8.45 5.77
CA GLU A 452 1.00 -9.57 5.26
C GLU A 452 2.49 -9.21 5.15
N THR A 453 2.83 -7.92 5.05
CA THR A 453 4.24 -7.47 5.04
C THR A 453 4.96 -7.67 6.37
N GLY A 454 4.22 -7.86 7.46
CA GLY A 454 4.76 -7.93 8.83
C GLY A 454 5.30 -6.60 9.35
N ILE A 455 5.11 -5.49 8.62
CA ILE A 455 5.50 -4.15 9.08
C ILE A 455 4.49 -3.68 10.13
N THR A 456 5.00 -3.09 11.21
CA THR A 456 4.15 -2.56 12.29
C THR A 456 3.24 -1.45 11.76
N LEU A 457 1.93 -1.66 11.90
CA LEU A 457 0.91 -0.68 11.54
C LEU A 457 0.55 0.13 12.77
N VAL A 458 0.65 1.45 12.67
CA VAL A 458 0.40 2.38 13.76
C VAL A 458 -0.85 3.18 13.41
N PRO A 459 -2.00 2.91 14.05
CA PRO A 459 -3.22 3.67 13.81
C PRO A 459 -3.04 5.14 14.17
N HIS A 460 -3.52 6.02 13.29
CA HIS A 460 -3.50 7.45 13.47
C HIS A 460 -4.94 7.98 13.55
N LEU A 461 -5.43 8.28 14.76
CA LEU A 461 -6.83 8.62 15.01
C LEU A 461 -7.15 10.12 14.92
N GLY A 462 -6.23 10.97 14.45
CA GLY A 462 -6.44 12.43 14.37
C GLY A 462 -7.73 12.89 13.64
N TYR A 463 -8.30 12.10 12.73
CA TYR A 463 -9.60 12.39 12.10
C TYR A 463 -10.81 12.21 13.04
N LYS A 464 -10.65 11.51 14.16
CA LYS A 464 -11.68 11.30 15.19
C LYS A 464 -11.70 12.41 16.24
N GLU A 465 -10.68 13.26 16.28
CA GLU A 465 -10.63 14.37 17.22
C GLU A 465 -11.73 15.37 16.89
N LEU A 466 -12.49 15.75 17.91
CA LEU A 466 -13.56 16.75 17.80
C LEU A 466 -13.06 18.16 18.09
N ASP A 467 -11.94 18.27 18.83
CA ASP A 467 -11.26 19.52 19.09
C ASP A 467 -10.24 19.80 17.96
N PRO A 468 -10.27 20.98 17.31
CA PRO A 468 -9.28 21.38 16.32
C PRO A 468 -7.84 21.33 16.83
N LEU A 469 -7.59 21.75 18.08
CA LEU A 469 -6.28 21.61 18.71
C LEU A 469 -5.98 20.15 19.07
N GLY A 470 -7.00 19.34 19.36
CA GLY A 470 -6.85 17.89 19.53
C GLY A 470 -6.32 17.22 18.26
N GLN A 471 -6.83 17.59 17.09
CA GLN A 471 -6.32 17.09 15.80
C GLN A 471 -4.87 17.54 15.55
N ALA A 472 -4.55 18.81 15.80
CA ALA A 472 -3.20 19.35 15.61
C ALA A 472 -2.18 18.75 16.60
N GLU A 473 -2.60 18.33 17.81
CA GLU A 473 -1.68 17.78 18.81
C GLU A 473 -1.08 16.42 18.42
N TRP A 474 -1.62 15.76 17.39
CA TRP A 474 -1.01 14.57 16.78
C TRP A 474 0.36 14.85 16.13
N ILE A 475 0.78 16.10 15.98
CA ILE A 475 2.17 16.47 15.68
C ILE A 475 3.12 15.92 16.75
N LYS A 476 2.74 16.01 18.04
CA LYS A 476 3.51 15.42 19.16
C LYS A 476 3.59 13.91 19.04
N PHE A 477 2.50 13.26 18.63
CA PHE A 477 2.46 11.83 18.38
C PHE A 477 3.50 11.40 17.36
N VAL A 478 3.53 12.03 16.18
CA VAL A 478 4.55 11.74 15.15
C VAL A 478 5.96 12.09 15.64
N GLY A 479 6.11 13.21 16.36
CA GLY A 479 7.37 13.64 16.97
C GLY A 479 8.03 12.57 17.83
N MET A 480 7.25 11.80 18.59
CA MET A 480 7.75 10.66 19.41
C MET A 480 8.34 9.52 18.58
N PHE A 481 7.77 9.25 17.40
CA PHE A 481 8.26 8.18 16.55
C PHE A 481 9.57 8.56 15.87
N ILE A 482 9.74 9.82 15.49
CA ILE A 482 10.91 10.30 14.72
C ILE A 482 12.01 10.94 15.57
N GLY A 483 11.84 11.00 16.89
CA GLY A 483 12.82 11.60 17.81
C GLY A 483 12.88 13.13 17.76
N LYS A 484 11.76 13.78 17.40
CA LYS A 484 11.60 15.24 17.31
C LYS A 484 10.61 15.77 18.36
N GLU A 485 10.54 15.16 19.53
CA GLU A 485 9.51 15.48 20.54
C GLU A 485 9.55 16.93 20.99
N LYS A 486 10.75 17.47 21.22
CA LYS A 486 10.93 18.86 21.63
C LYS A 486 10.42 19.82 20.57
N GLU A 487 10.83 19.62 19.32
CA GLU A 487 10.39 20.43 18.18
C GLU A 487 8.88 20.33 17.98
N ALA A 488 8.31 19.13 18.09
CA ALA A 488 6.88 18.91 17.99
C ALA A 488 6.07 19.63 19.07
N CYS A 489 6.56 19.65 20.31
CA CYS A 489 5.96 20.45 21.37
C CYS A 489 6.05 21.95 21.08
N GLU A 490 7.21 22.46 20.67
CA GLU A 490 7.39 23.89 20.36
C GLU A 490 6.50 24.37 19.20
N VAL A 491 6.39 23.58 18.13
CA VAL A 491 5.49 23.88 17.00
C VAL A 491 4.03 23.89 17.48
N PHE A 492 3.61 22.85 18.20
CA PHE A 492 2.24 22.76 18.70
C PHE A 492 1.89 23.91 19.66
N ASP A 493 2.76 24.24 20.61
CA ASP A 493 2.53 25.31 21.58
C ASP A 493 2.36 26.67 20.85
N GLY A 494 3.06 26.88 19.74
CA GLY A 494 2.87 28.03 18.86
C GLY A 494 1.49 28.07 18.21
N ILE A 495 1.01 26.94 17.69
CA ILE A 495 -0.34 26.79 17.11
C ILE A 495 -1.42 27.00 18.17
N GLU A 496 -1.29 26.33 19.33
CA GLU A 496 -2.18 26.44 20.48
C GLU A 496 -2.34 27.90 20.91
N LYS A 497 -1.21 28.62 21.03
CA LYS A 497 -1.22 30.03 21.40
C LYS A 497 -1.97 30.88 20.37
N ARG A 498 -1.66 30.75 19.07
CA ARG A 498 -2.31 31.56 18.03
C ARG A 498 -3.80 31.27 17.93
N TYR A 499 -4.20 30.00 18.03
CA TYR A 499 -5.60 29.59 18.02
C TYR A 499 -6.37 30.18 19.21
N ASN A 500 -5.84 29.98 20.43
CA ASN A 500 -6.50 30.42 21.65
C ASN A 500 -6.53 31.95 21.79
N ASP A 501 -5.45 32.65 21.40
CA ASP A 501 -5.41 34.12 21.39
C ASP A 501 -6.51 34.68 20.47
N LEU A 502 -6.67 34.11 19.26
CA LEU A 502 -7.70 34.54 18.31
C LEU A 502 -9.12 34.18 18.79
N LYS A 503 -9.34 32.95 19.26
CA LYS A 503 -10.61 32.51 19.84
C LYS A 503 -11.04 33.40 21.00
N GLN A 504 -10.11 33.72 21.91
CA GLN A 504 -10.36 34.61 23.04
C GLN A 504 -10.66 36.04 22.57
N LYS A 505 -9.94 36.55 21.57
CA LYS A 505 -10.22 37.87 20.97
C LYS A 505 -11.62 37.93 20.38
N VAL A 506 -12.04 36.91 19.63
CA VAL A 506 -13.40 36.81 19.06
C VAL A 506 -14.43 36.79 20.18
N HIS A 507 -14.28 35.88 21.14
CA HIS A 507 -15.22 35.73 22.25
C HIS A 507 -15.35 37.02 23.08
N SER A 508 -14.23 37.60 23.49
CA SER A 508 -14.22 38.84 24.29
C SER A 508 -14.80 40.03 23.53
N THR A 509 -14.64 40.10 22.20
CA THR A 509 -15.21 41.20 21.42
C THR A 509 -16.72 41.04 21.25
N LEU A 510 -17.18 39.84 20.87
CA LEU A 510 -18.59 39.57 20.57
C LEU A 510 -19.50 39.60 21.80
N HIS A 511 -18.98 39.22 22.99
CA HIS A 511 -19.78 39.11 24.21
C HIS A 511 -19.59 40.25 25.21
N THR A 512 -19.00 41.39 24.79
CA THR A 512 -18.98 42.59 25.62
C THR A 512 -20.39 43.21 25.75
N PRO A 513 -20.75 43.83 26.89
CA PRO A 513 -22.06 44.47 27.10
C PRO A 513 -22.41 45.57 26.07
N HIS A 514 -21.44 46.05 25.30
CA HIS A 514 -21.59 47.11 24.30
C HIS A 514 -21.25 46.64 22.87
N SER A 515 -21.08 45.34 22.65
CA SER A 515 -20.82 44.81 21.31
C SER A 515 -21.98 45.13 20.37
N THR A 516 -21.68 45.73 19.23
CA THR A 516 -22.63 45.96 18.12
C THR A 516 -22.48 44.92 17.01
N LEU A 517 -21.55 43.97 17.16
CA LEU A 517 -21.26 42.95 16.16
C LEU A 517 -22.32 41.84 16.20
N LYS A 518 -22.88 41.52 15.04
CA LYS A 518 -23.87 40.45 14.90
C LYS A 518 -23.15 39.12 14.74
N ILE A 519 -23.55 38.12 15.52
CA ILE A 519 -23.11 36.73 15.34
C ILE A 519 -23.83 36.17 14.10
N PRO A 520 -23.12 35.84 13.00
CA PRO A 520 -23.75 35.30 11.81
C PRO A 520 -24.10 33.82 11.96
N THR A 521 -25.01 33.36 11.10
CA THR A 521 -25.35 31.94 10.95
C THR A 521 -24.62 31.33 9.76
N VAL A 522 -24.16 30.09 9.87
CA VAL A 522 -23.43 29.39 8.81
C VAL A 522 -23.89 27.94 8.68
N PHE A 523 -23.92 27.44 7.45
CA PHE A 523 -24.09 26.02 7.14
C PHE A 523 -23.03 25.54 6.14
N SER A 524 -22.88 24.22 6.01
CA SER A 524 -21.84 23.61 5.17
C SER A 524 -22.38 22.44 4.36
N GLY A 525 -21.71 22.16 3.23
CA GLY A 525 -22.01 21.04 2.35
C GLY A 525 -22.68 21.49 1.06
N GLU A 526 -22.88 20.57 0.13
CA GLU A 526 -23.63 20.79 -1.11
C GLU A 526 -24.33 19.50 -1.51
N MET A 527 -25.33 19.58 -2.38
CA MET A 527 -25.98 18.41 -2.96
C MET A 527 -25.02 17.64 -3.86
N HIS A 528 -24.89 16.33 -3.64
CA HIS A 528 -24.18 15.42 -4.52
C HIS A 528 -24.99 14.13 -4.70
N GLY A 529 -25.23 13.72 -5.95
CA GLY A 529 -25.95 12.47 -6.24
C GLY A 529 -27.37 12.40 -5.65
N GLY A 530 -28.03 13.53 -5.44
CA GLY A 530 -29.38 13.59 -4.85
C GLY A 530 -29.40 13.64 -3.31
N THR A 531 -28.26 13.81 -2.65
CA THR A 531 -28.17 13.87 -1.19
C THR A 531 -27.27 15.02 -0.73
N TRP A 532 -27.65 15.67 0.36
CA TRP A 532 -26.82 16.69 1.01
C TRP A 532 -25.95 16.05 2.09
N HIS A 533 -24.63 16.13 1.93
CA HIS A 533 -23.69 15.66 2.95
C HIS A 533 -23.47 16.76 4.00
N ALA A 534 -24.27 16.73 5.06
CA ALA A 534 -24.23 17.71 6.13
C ALA A 534 -23.19 17.33 7.19
N VAL A 535 -22.57 18.33 7.82
CA VAL A 535 -21.62 18.11 8.92
C VAL A 535 -22.40 18.08 10.24
N GLY A 536 -22.17 17.09 11.11
CA GLY A 536 -22.81 17.00 12.42
C GLY A 536 -22.45 18.16 13.37
N GLY A 537 -23.30 18.45 14.33
CA GLY A 537 -23.20 19.58 15.25
C GLY A 537 -21.99 19.52 16.18
N LYS A 538 -21.55 18.31 16.55
CA LYS A 538 -20.35 18.08 17.38
C LYS A 538 -19.07 17.83 16.58
N ASN A 539 -19.13 17.93 15.25
CA ASN A 539 -17.96 17.77 14.41
C ASN A 539 -16.91 18.88 14.61
N TYR A 540 -15.64 18.55 14.37
CA TYR A 540 -14.50 19.48 14.38
C TYR A 540 -14.76 20.78 13.60
N LEU A 541 -15.35 20.72 12.41
CA LEU A 541 -15.57 21.91 11.60
C LEU A 541 -16.65 22.81 12.21
N ALA A 542 -17.68 22.22 12.81
CA ALA A 542 -18.71 22.95 13.55
C ALA A 542 -18.11 23.66 14.77
N GLN A 543 -17.12 23.05 15.44
CA GLN A 543 -16.37 23.68 16.52
C GLN A 543 -15.59 24.91 16.04
N ILE A 544 -14.95 24.84 14.88
CA ILE A 544 -14.26 26.00 14.30
C ILE A 544 -15.23 27.14 13.97
N PHE A 545 -16.42 26.85 13.42
CA PHE A 545 -17.42 27.90 13.19
C PHE A 545 -17.81 28.61 14.49
N ARG A 546 -18.01 27.86 15.58
CA ARG A 546 -18.31 28.42 16.90
C ARG A 546 -17.15 29.26 17.44
N ASP A 547 -15.93 28.75 17.33
CA ASP A 547 -14.72 29.46 17.78
C ASP A 547 -14.46 30.72 16.95
N ALA A 548 -14.86 30.73 15.67
CA ALA A 548 -14.85 31.89 14.78
C ALA A 548 -16.00 32.88 15.06
N GLY A 549 -16.85 32.60 16.04
CA GLY A 549 -17.95 33.49 16.43
C GLY A 549 -19.15 33.42 15.49
N ALA A 550 -19.44 32.27 14.90
CA ALA A 550 -20.63 32.01 14.10
C ALA A 550 -21.49 30.89 14.70
N TYR A 551 -22.79 30.93 14.41
CA TYR A 551 -23.73 29.88 14.77
C TYR A 551 -23.87 28.87 13.64
N TYR A 552 -23.43 27.63 13.86
CA TYR A 552 -23.67 26.54 12.93
C TYR A 552 -25.12 26.06 13.03
N VAL A 553 -25.83 25.99 11.90
CA VAL A 553 -27.29 25.73 11.89
C VAL A 553 -27.70 24.34 12.36
N ILE A 554 -26.79 23.36 12.31
CA ILE A 554 -27.04 22.00 12.81
C ILE A 554 -26.46 21.90 14.22
N GLN A 555 -27.31 21.56 15.18
CA GLN A 555 -26.99 21.50 16.61
C GLN A 555 -27.26 20.13 17.25
N ASP A 556 -27.27 19.09 16.44
CA ASP A 556 -27.37 17.73 16.95
C ASP A 556 -26.12 17.32 17.75
N GLU A 557 -26.24 16.17 18.39
CA GLU A 557 -25.16 15.55 19.15
C GLU A 557 -24.25 14.68 18.26
N GLU A 558 -24.49 14.69 16.94
CA GLU A 558 -23.79 13.82 15.99
C GLU A 558 -22.39 14.36 15.69
N THR A 559 -21.44 13.43 15.60
CA THR A 559 -20.02 13.72 15.35
C THR A 559 -19.64 13.49 13.89
N ALA A 560 -20.33 12.56 13.22
CA ALA A 560 -20.19 12.27 11.80
C ALA A 560 -21.10 13.17 10.96
N GLY A 561 -20.89 13.17 9.65
CA GLY A 561 -21.82 13.81 8.72
C GLY A 561 -23.02 12.92 8.44
N GLU A 562 -24.17 13.54 8.25
CA GLU A 562 -25.41 12.86 7.88
C GLU A 562 -25.83 13.20 6.46
N ASN A 563 -26.55 12.26 5.85
CA ASN A 563 -27.15 12.41 4.53
C ASN A 563 -28.55 13.00 4.69
N LEU A 564 -28.71 14.27 4.32
CA LEU A 564 -29.99 14.97 4.39
C LEU A 564 -30.60 15.14 2.99
N GLU A 565 -31.92 15.17 2.93
CA GLU A 565 -32.64 15.65 1.75
C GLU A 565 -32.54 17.17 1.65
N PHE A 566 -32.69 17.71 0.43
CA PHE A 566 -32.60 19.14 0.18
C PHE A 566 -33.58 19.94 1.04
N GLU A 567 -34.82 19.49 1.12
CA GLU A 567 -35.92 20.12 1.85
C GLU A 567 -35.58 20.25 3.34
N LYS A 568 -34.94 19.23 3.92
CA LYS A 568 -34.52 19.25 5.32
C LYS A 568 -33.39 20.26 5.55
N MET A 569 -32.41 20.30 4.66
CA MET A 569 -31.34 21.30 4.74
C MET A 569 -31.88 22.72 4.52
N TYR A 570 -32.83 22.88 3.61
CA TYR A 570 -33.47 24.17 3.33
C TYR A 570 -34.26 24.67 4.54
N GLU A 571 -35.02 23.81 5.22
CA GLU A 571 -35.71 24.14 6.48
C GLU A 571 -34.74 24.73 7.52
N LEU A 572 -33.55 24.12 7.67
CA LEU A 572 -32.55 24.52 8.65
C LEU A 572 -31.77 25.79 8.26
N ALA A 573 -31.49 25.98 6.95
CA ALA A 573 -30.50 26.95 6.49
C ALA A 573 -31.01 28.01 5.50
N ALA A 574 -32.30 28.04 5.15
CA ALA A 574 -32.86 29.00 4.19
C ALA A 574 -32.44 30.45 4.49
N ASN A 575 -32.38 30.82 5.78
CA ASN A 575 -32.05 32.16 6.24
C ASN A 575 -30.60 32.32 6.76
N ALA A 576 -29.74 31.31 6.57
CA ALA A 576 -28.37 31.36 7.03
C ALA A 576 -27.59 32.48 6.33
N ASP A 577 -26.77 33.21 7.10
CA ASP A 577 -26.00 34.36 6.58
C ASP A 577 -24.88 33.90 5.63
N PHE A 578 -24.23 32.77 5.93
CA PHE A 578 -23.14 32.22 5.13
C PHE A 578 -23.36 30.75 4.77
N TRP A 579 -22.83 30.35 3.61
CA TRP A 579 -22.81 28.97 3.15
C TRP A 579 -21.40 28.55 2.78
N ARG A 580 -20.83 27.59 3.49
CA ARG A 580 -19.50 27.05 3.20
C ARG A 580 -19.57 25.87 2.23
N ILE A 581 -18.78 25.94 1.16
CA ILE A 581 -18.58 24.89 0.16
C ILE A 581 -17.09 24.55 0.05
N LEU A 582 -16.78 23.26 0.05
CA LEU A 582 -15.46 22.72 -0.22
C LEU A 582 -15.59 21.59 -1.24
N ASN A 583 -15.06 21.79 -2.45
CA ASN A 583 -15.14 20.79 -3.51
C ASN A 583 -13.87 20.80 -4.40
N SER A 584 -13.89 20.00 -5.47
CA SER A 584 -12.80 19.87 -6.45
C SER A 584 -13.27 20.23 -7.87
N HIS A 585 -14.10 21.27 -7.99
CA HIS A 585 -14.65 21.68 -9.28
C HIS A 585 -13.54 21.95 -10.31
N PRO A 586 -13.60 21.39 -11.53
CA PRO A 586 -12.66 21.73 -12.60
C PRO A 586 -12.90 23.16 -13.11
N GLY A 587 -11.85 23.98 -13.19
CA GLY A 587 -11.96 25.36 -13.68
C GLY A 587 -12.50 26.35 -12.64
N GLU A 588 -13.11 27.44 -13.11
CA GLU A 588 -13.68 28.48 -12.26
C GLU A 588 -15.06 28.04 -11.73
N PHE A 589 -15.22 28.04 -10.41
CA PHE A 589 -16.51 27.82 -9.77
C PHE A 589 -17.20 29.16 -9.55
N SER A 590 -18.48 29.23 -9.88
CA SER A 590 -19.27 30.47 -9.83
C SER A 590 -20.67 30.20 -9.27
N TYR A 591 -21.42 31.26 -8.96
CA TYR A 591 -22.83 31.16 -8.60
C TYR A 591 -23.67 30.48 -9.68
N ASP A 592 -23.35 30.68 -10.95
CA ASP A 592 -24.04 30.00 -12.06
C ASP A 592 -23.73 28.50 -12.07
N ALA A 593 -22.49 28.11 -11.81
CA ALA A 593 -22.12 26.71 -11.67
C ALA A 593 -22.81 26.05 -10.46
N LEU A 594 -22.88 26.75 -9.33
CA LEU A 594 -23.58 26.30 -8.13
C LEU A 594 -25.10 26.20 -8.33
N LYS A 595 -25.70 27.10 -9.12
CA LYS A 595 -27.12 27.00 -9.50
C LYS A 595 -27.35 25.88 -10.51
N ALA A 596 -26.43 25.66 -11.43
CA ALA A 596 -26.55 24.60 -12.42
C ALA A 596 -26.46 23.19 -11.78
N SER A 597 -25.69 23.04 -10.69
CA SER A 597 -25.60 21.75 -9.99
C SER A 597 -26.88 21.38 -9.25
N GLU A 598 -27.57 22.37 -8.68
CA GLU A 598 -28.89 22.22 -8.06
C GLU A 598 -29.64 23.56 -8.16
N PRO A 599 -30.63 23.71 -9.06
CA PRO A 599 -31.33 24.97 -9.29
C PRO A 599 -31.96 25.58 -8.04
N ARG A 600 -32.38 24.74 -7.08
CA ARG A 600 -32.98 25.20 -5.82
C ARG A 600 -31.98 25.89 -4.89
N ASN A 601 -30.67 25.79 -5.16
CA ASN A 601 -29.64 26.51 -4.41
C ASN A 601 -29.85 28.03 -4.38
N GLU A 602 -30.50 28.58 -5.42
CA GLU A 602 -30.82 30.01 -5.48
C GLU A 602 -31.81 30.47 -4.40
N LEU A 603 -32.49 29.54 -3.73
CA LEU A 603 -33.46 29.85 -2.68
C LEU A 603 -32.79 30.31 -1.38
N PHE A 604 -31.57 29.86 -1.09
CA PHE A 604 -30.84 30.22 0.14
C PHE A 604 -30.49 31.71 0.18
N LYS A 605 -30.65 32.33 1.35
CA LYS A 605 -30.25 33.73 1.60
C LYS A 605 -28.78 33.98 1.26
N SER A 606 -27.89 33.10 1.71
CA SER A 606 -26.45 33.15 1.44
C SER A 606 -26.12 33.14 -0.06
N PHE A 607 -26.91 32.45 -0.90
CA PHE A 607 -26.76 32.49 -2.34
C PHE A 607 -27.15 33.87 -2.88
N LYS A 608 -28.35 34.35 -2.52
CA LYS A 608 -28.90 35.65 -2.98
C LYS A 608 -28.03 36.85 -2.58
N GLU A 609 -27.45 36.81 -1.39
CA GLU A 609 -26.60 37.88 -0.85
C GLU A 609 -25.12 37.75 -1.27
N ARG A 610 -24.78 36.76 -2.11
CA ARG A 610 -23.40 36.44 -2.52
C ARG A 610 -22.44 36.21 -1.34
N LYS A 611 -22.89 35.43 -0.36
CA LYS A 611 -22.16 35.03 0.87
C LYS A 611 -21.86 33.54 0.91
N VAL A 612 -21.38 33.00 -0.21
CA VAL A 612 -20.89 31.62 -0.28
C VAL A 612 -19.40 31.65 0.01
N ILE A 613 -18.97 30.92 1.03
CA ILE A 613 -17.58 30.74 1.44
C ILE A 613 -17.04 29.53 0.69
N TYR A 614 -16.00 29.71 -0.10
CA TYR A 614 -15.53 28.70 -1.05
C TYR A 614 -14.05 28.39 -0.90
N CYS A 615 -13.73 27.10 -1.03
CA CYS A 615 -12.38 26.59 -1.20
C CYS A 615 -12.38 25.50 -2.26
N ASN A 616 -11.48 25.63 -3.25
CA ASN A 616 -11.27 24.61 -4.27
C ASN A 616 -10.04 23.76 -3.93
N MET A 617 -10.25 22.50 -3.58
CA MET A 617 -9.19 21.57 -3.18
C MET A 617 -8.19 21.21 -4.30
N LYS A 618 -8.49 21.57 -5.56
CA LYS A 618 -7.52 21.45 -6.67
C LYS A 618 -6.54 22.61 -6.76
N GLN A 619 -6.83 23.73 -6.09
CA GLN A 619 -6.03 24.95 -6.14
C GLN A 619 -5.42 25.30 -4.78
N THR A 620 -5.97 24.74 -3.71
CA THR A 620 -5.60 25.02 -2.33
C THR A 620 -5.11 23.75 -1.62
N PRO A 621 -3.97 23.80 -0.89
CA PRO A 621 -3.43 22.69 -0.09
C PRO A 621 -4.23 22.42 1.19
N TYR A 622 -5.55 22.31 1.10
CA TYR A 622 -6.44 22.25 2.26
C TYR A 622 -6.05 21.12 3.23
N TYR A 623 -6.03 19.87 2.75
CA TYR A 623 -5.74 18.71 3.60
C TYR A 623 -4.27 18.55 3.99
N GLU A 624 -3.34 19.28 3.36
CA GLU A 624 -1.92 19.25 3.70
C GLU A 624 -1.58 20.20 4.85
N ILE A 625 -2.43 21.20 5.11
CA ILE A 625 -2.15 22.27 6.08
C ILE A 625 -3.21 22.30 7.18
N SER A 626 -4.51 22.31 6.83
CA SER A 626 -5.59 22.54 7.79
C SER A 626 -5.64 21.55 8.98
N PRO A 627 -5.19 20.28 8.87
CA PRO A 627 -5.19 19.38 10.02
C PRO A 627 -4.21 19.75 11.13
N VAL A 628 -3.09 20.40 10.78
CA VAL A 628 -2.00 20.75 11.71
C VAL A 628 -2.00 22.24 12.06
N GLU A 629 -2.60 23.08 11.23
CA GLU A 629 -2.72 24.53 11.46
C GLU A 629 -4.19 24.99 11.49
N PRO A 630 -4.99 24.53 12.48
CA PRO A 630 -6.38 24.94 12.62
C PRO A 630 -6.53 26.44 12.94
N ASP A 631 -5.46 27.10 13.40
CA ASP A 631 -5.41 28.55 13.65
C ASP A 631 -5.54 29.37 12.37
N LEU A 632 -4.98 28.89 11.25
CA LEU A 632 -5.16 29.52 9.94
C LEU A 632 -6.61 29.37 9.45
N LEU A 633 -7.19 28.19 9.67
CA LEU A 633 -8.58 27.91 9.32
C LEU A 633 -9.56 28.78 10.11
N LEU A 634 -9.32 28.90 11.42
CA LEU A 634 -10.04 29.81 12.30
C LEU A 634 -9.91 31.25 11.81
N LYS A 635 -8.69 31.69 11.46
CA LYS A 635 -8.43 33.05 10.98
C LYS A 635 -9.15 33.39 9.67
N ASP A 636 -9.22 32.45 8.73
CA ASP A 636 -10.02 32.62 7.51
C ASP A 636 -11.50 32.84 7.81
N PHE A 637 -12.09 32.04 8.69
CA PHE A 637 -13.49 32.20 9.06
C PHE A 637 -13.74 33.49 9.82
N VAL A 638 -12.86 33.87 10.76
CA VAL A 638 -12.96 35.16 11.46
C VAL A 638 -12.84 36.32 10.46
N ALA A 639 -11.95 36.24 9.48
CA ALA A 639 -11.81 37.27 8.44
C ALA A 639 -13.08 37.45 7.59
N ILE A 640 -13.86 36.39 7.41
CA ILE A 640 -15.10 36.43 6.64
C ILE A 640 -16.30 36.84 7.51
N PHE A 641 -16.41 36.29 8.71
CA PHE A 641 -17.53 36.56 9.61
C PHE A 641 -17.43 37.92 10.30
N HIS A 642 -16.21 38.31 10.68
CA HIS A 642 -15.88 39.48 11.50
C HIS A 642 -14.59 40.15 10.98
N PRO A 643 -14.60 40.70 9.75
CA PRO A 643 -13.40 41.24 9.08
C PRO A 643 -12.67 42.33 9.90
N GLU A 644 -13.38 43.04 10.78
CA GLU A 644 -12.82 44.02 11.70
C GLU A 644 -11.89 43.44 12.77
N LEU A 645 -11.93 42.12 12.99
CA LEU A 645 -11.09 41.43 14.00
C LEU A 645 -9.75 40.93 13.43
N VAL A 646 -9.54 41.02 12.12
CA VAL A 646 -8.28 40.65 11.44
C VAL A 646 -7.61 41.87 10.80
N GLU A 647 -6.36 41.72 10.37
CA GLU A 647 -5.65 42.80 9.68
C GLU A 647 -6.31 43.11 8.33
N LYS A 648 -6.43 44.40 7.96
CA LYS A 648 -7.14 44.83 6.73
C LYS A 648 -6.62 44.21 5.43
N ASN A 649 -5.35 43.81 5.39
CA ASN A 649 -4.70 43.22 4.21
C ASN A 649 -4.49 41.70 4.39
N TYR A 650 -5.26 41.06 5.27
CA TYR A 650 -5.19 39.62 5.44
C TYR A 650 -5.61 38.92 4.13
N HIS A 651 -4.76 38.02 3.65
CA HIS A 651 -5.05 37.14 2.53
C HIS A 651 -5.40 35.76 3.09
N PRO A 652 -6.65 35.28 2.88
CA PRO A 652 -7.05 33.98 3.38
C PRO A 652 -6.19 32.84 2.82
N THR A 653 -5.96 31.83 3.65
CA THR A 653 -5.13 30.67 3.29
C THR A 653 -5.93 29.65 2.46
N PHE A 654 -7.20 29.47 2.81
CA PHE A 654 -8.08 28.45 2.26
C PHE A 654 -9.36 29.02 1.69
N TYR A 655 -10.11 29.75 2.51
CA TYR A 655 -11.47 30.15 2.19
C TYR A 655 -11.57 31.61 1.79
N HIS A 656 -12.34 31.86 0.74
CA HIS A 656 -12.69 33.21 0.31
C HIS A 656 -14.19 33.26 -0.01
N LEU A 657 -14.75 34.46 -0.12
CA LEU A 657 -16.09 34.62 -0.67
C LEU A 657 -16.07 34.32 -2.17
N LEU A 658 -16.97 33.44 -2.60
CA LEU A 658 -17.21 33.14 -4.00
C LEU A 658 -17.58 34.43 -4.72
N LYS A 659 -16.99 34.65 -5.90
CA LYS A 659 -17.22 35.88 -6.68
C LYS A 659 -18.42 35.75 -7.59
#